data_AF-Q383I9-F1
#
_entry.id   AF-Q383I9-F1
#
_cell.length_a   1.000
_cell.length_b   1.000
_cell.length_c   1.000
_cell.angle_alpha   90.00
_cell.angle_beta   90.00
_cell.angle_gamma   90.00
#
_symmetry.space_group_name_H-M   'P 1'
#
loop_
_entity.id
_entity.type
_entity.pdbx_description
1 polymer ?
#
loop_
_entity_poly.entity_id
_entity_poly.type
_entity_poly.pdbx_seq_one_letter_code
_entity_poly.pdbx_strand_id
1 'polypeptide(L)'
;MENGKNDEFTVSDEAVENLQKDFEEAMAALAEHESFDRFRMEYDVLYRALRKSHDSEKRLVKRCQQLTQELMSNAAKVQAALKLSQSDHTTIDALKKEIEKAWRMVDSANEKDAHAKETMKNLKEEVASLQEIMANGAELTSSQSATLEGLKLEKKRMEMEYGELVKQMDNLTKEIKELNTKSKELEVEIMNNQEEFKRVTDRETLIQQEYDKEIKARERADFQVKEQLHLAQQRAKELKTHEQLRINLTETVTKLRAQVQEDNEKRQLLEQKIETAEKQLYHTQQSYDDAVDTTEALNERHRAVCKEIAEAEKMAHDLLSEEERTRAVCDGDYKKLRRLIQQNDDVRQEYENLTRQQSNIQKRINTVKKERHAMNNAYEVLQKEQDTLKKYGEHERKKLQTIEGIIANEVESQKDVEAAIEREREISVRLSKTIAKLESEREKYTAEVLQAVEQHALVKEDLKVATITCNETQKAIEESEQRLKKQQGLYEQARAERNLYTKKLIESQDEVMELKQGFRMMDHQIRQLKEELAMKEKKFQDETSAQKIAKEKLAKVRRVVNERTIALDDTIRNCENVAQNIKQLVKVVNECDKQLSEQRQMFLSVSNERDMLGTQLIRRNDELALLYEKIRMQQEVLSRGYAACRARQEDMRLLRLKTEDLKRQAKIADRRAQDTKQLQEDIKQLVYDLTVQRAKVQALTEEAENPKSSLRWEKVDGRNPTAEELNRKIFRLQRRLITKSEECVEKDMELQEKQRLLTELTNILARQPGPEVVQRLNMCQKELHRTCSVMKQKASELNMTGTHFAELKYEAERLRREVNDTRRKYYEMRMSNDELTKAMEASRSIKS
;
A
#
# COMPACT_ATOMS: atom_id res chain seq x y z
N MET A 1 -105.29 20.57 -18.79
CA MET A 1 -106.14 20.22 -17.63
C MET A 1 -106.48 21.50 -16.93
N GLU A 2 -107.70 21.53 -16.43
CA GLU A 2 -108.40 22.64 -15.82
C GLU A 2 -107.59 23.40 -14.78
N ASN A 3 -107.85 24.70 -14.78
CA ASN A 3 -107.71 25.59 -13.63
C ASN A 3 -108.23 24.95 -12.35
N GLY A 4 -107.65 25.40 -11.24
CA GLY A 4 -108.45 25.69 -10.07
C GLY A 4 -108.37 24.64 -8.99
N LYS A 5 -107.27 24.70 -8.26
CA LYS A 5 -107.29 25.01 -6.82
C LYS A 5 -105.84 25.19 -6.40
N ASN A 6 -105.39 26.44 -6.42
CA ASN A 6 -104.35 26.85 -5.47
C ASN A 6 -105.01 26.70 -4.11
N ASP A 7 -104.96 25.49 -3.56
CA ASP A 7 -105.29 25.27 -2.17
C ASP A 7 -104.34 26.19 -1.40
N GLU A 8 -104.92 27.18 -0.72
CA GLU A 8 -104.24 28.03 0.23
C GLU A 8 -103.65 27.12 1.29
N PHE A 9 -102.40 26.71 1.08
CA PHE A 9 -101.65 25.82 1.98
C PHE A 9 -101.27 26.50 3.29
N THR A 10 -101.87 27.66 3.59
CA THR A 10 -101.55 28.53 4.71
C THR A 10 -102.81 29.16 5.26
N VAL A 11 -102.89 29.23 6.59
CA VAL A 11 -103.92 30.03 7.27
C VAL A 11 -103.79 31.50 6.82
N SER A 12 -104.89 32.12 6.38
CA SER A 12 -104.87 33.52 5.91
C SER A 12 -104.45 34.46 7.04
N ASP A 13 -103.66 35.49 6.72
CA ASP A 13 -103.26 36.54 7.69
C ASP A 13 -104.46 37.17 8.39
N GLU A 14 -105.57 37.33 7.67
CA GLU A 14 -106.83 37.87 8.17
C GLU A 14 -107.46 36.98 9.27
N ALA A 15 -107.40 35.65 9.12
CA ALA A 15 -107.87 34.72 10.14
C ALA A 15 -107.02 34.78 11.42
N VAL A 16 -105.71 34.98 11.30
CA VAL A 16 -104.81 35.12 12.45
C VAL A 16 -104.99 36.46 13.14
N GLU A 17 -105.20 37.55 12.39
CA GLU A 17 -105.54 38.86 12.94
C GLU A 17 -106.89 38.85 13.68
N ASN A 18 -107.89 38.14 13.15
CA ASN A 18 -109.17 37.95 13.83
C ASN A 18 -108.99 37.14 15.12
N LEU A 19 -108.24 36.03 15.07
CA LEU A 19 -107.90 35.26 16.28
C LEU A 19 -107.12 36.08 17.30
N GLN A 20 -106.30 37.04 16.87
CA GLN A 20 -105.62 37.95 17.77
C GLN A 20 -106.59 38.89 18.49
N LYS A 21 -107.55 39.47 17.76
CA LYS A 21 -108.60 40.30 18.36
C LYS A 21 -109.46 39.50 19.35
N ASP A 22 -109.91 38.31 18.93
CA ASP A 22 -110.71 37.42 19.77
C ASP A 22 -109.92 37.01 21.04
N PHE A 23 -108.63 36.75 20.90
CA PHE A 23 -107.73 36.46 22.03
C PHE A 23 -107.63 37.65 22.98
N GLU A 24 -107.42 38.86 22.47
CA GLU A 24 -107.33 40.08 23.28
C GLU A 24 -108.65 40.37 24.02
N GLU A 25 -109.80 40.21 23.35
CA GLU A 25 -111.12 40.36 23.95
C GLU A 25 -111.40 39.30 25.03
N ALA A 26 -111.11 38.02 24.75
CA ALA A 26 -111.26 36.94 25.72
C ALA A 26 -110.35 37.13 26.95
N MET A 27 -109.10 37.57 26.74
CA MET A 27 -108.16 37.87 27.82
C MET A 27 -108.58 39.05 28.68
N ALA A 28 -109.27 40.05 28.11
CA ALA A 28 -109.84 41.17 28.83
C ALA A 28 -111.06 40.73 29.68
N ALA A 29 -111.98 39.96 29.10
CA ALA A 29 -113.16 39.45 29.80
C ALA A 29 -112.80 38.48 30.95
N LEU A 30 -111.80 37.62 30.75
CA LEU A 30 -111.32 36.69 31.79
C LEU A 30 -110.57 37.40 32.93
N ALA A 31 -110.08 38.63 32.72
CA ALA A 31 -109.38 39.39 33.75
C ALA A 31 -110.29 39.87 34.89
N GLU A 32 -111.61 39.96 34.66
CA GLU A 32 -112.59 40.40 35.66
C GLU A 32 -112.91 39.34 36.72
N HIS A 33 -112.46 38.09 36.52
CA HIS A 33 -112.81 36.94 37.34
C HIS A 33 -111.56 36.14 37.75
N GLU A 34 -111.05 36.37 38.96
CA GLU A 34 -109.85 35.68 39.51
C GLU A 34 -109.93 34.15 39.44
N SER A 35 -111.15 33.56 39.45
CA SER A 35 -111.35 32.11 39.34
C SER A 35 -110.83 31.49 38.03
N PHE A 36 -110.56 32.30 36.99
CA PHE A 36 -110.12 31.82 35.67
C PHE A 36 -108.63 32.04 35.37
N ASP A 37 -107.80 32.51 36.32
CA ASP A 37 -106.38 32.81 36.06
C ASP A 37 -105.58 31.64 35.48
N ARG A 38 -105.85 30.41 35.95
CA ARG A 38 -105.18 29.21 35.41
C ARG A 38 -105.55 28.96 33.94
N PHE A 39 -106.82 29.13 33.59
CA PHE A 39 -107.29 29.02 32.21
C PHE A 39 -106.67 30.12 31.34
N ARG A 40 -106.55 31.33 31.87
CA ARG A 40 -105.93 32.48 31.20
C ARG A 40 -104.46 32.21 30.83
N MET A 41 -103.68 31.64 31.76
CA MET A 41 -102.28 31.28 31.49
C MET A 41 -102.17 30.18 30.43
N GLU A 42 -103.00 29.14 30.50
CA GLU A 42 -103.00 28.06 29.50
C GLU A 42 -103.41 28.58 28.11
N TYR A 43 -104.39 29.49 28.06
CA TYR A 43 -104.84 30.13 26.81
C TYR A 43 -103.75 31.01 26.17
N ASP A 44 -103.01 31.82 26.96
CA ASP A 44 -101.86 32.61 26.45
C ASP A 44 -100.75 31.71 25.91
N VAL A 45 -100.44 30.61 26.61
CA VAL A 45 -99.44 29.64 26.12
C VAL A 45 -99.89 29.02 24.80
N LEU A 46 -101.16 28.65 24.66
CA LEU A 46 -101.72 28.07 23.44
C LEU A 46 -101.66 29.07 22.27
N TYR A 47 -102.04 30.32 22.52
CA TYR A 47 -102.02 31.39 21.51
C TYR A 47 -100.58 31.71 21.04
N ARG A 48 -99.62 31.79 21.98
CA ARG A 48 -98.20 31.97 21.62
C ARG A 48 -97.65 30.80 20.82
N ALA A 49 -98.07 29.57 21.11
CA ALA A 49 -97.71 28.40 20.33
C ALA A 49 -98.28 28.46 18.91
N LEU A 50 -99.56 28.84 18.78
CA LEU A 50 -100.22 29.05 17.48
C LEU A 50 -99.49 30.11 16.64
N ARG A 51 -99.18 31.27 17.23
CA ARG A 51 -98.47 32.35 16.55
C ARG A 51 -97.07 31.93 16.10
N LYS A 52 -96.31 31.24 16.96
CA LYS A 52 -94.99 30.68 16.59
C LYS A 52 -95.09 29.66 15.45
N SER A 53 -96.14 28.83 15.45
CA SER A 53 -96.40 27.86 14.39
C SER A 53 -96.75 28.53 13.06
N HIS A 54 -97.52 29.62 13.09
CA HIS A 54 -97.85 30.37 11.89
C HIS A 54 -96.63 31.12 11.32
N ASP A 55 -95.77 31.68 12.18
CA ASP A 55 -94.52 32.32 11.75
C ASP A 55 -93.50 31.32 11.19
N SER A 56 -93.48 30.07 11.66
CA SER A 56 -92.65 29.00 11.06
C SER A 56 -93.23 28.53 9.72
N GLU A 57 -94.55 28.37 9.62
CA GLU A 57 -95.28 28.06 8.38
C GLU A 57 -94.98 29.09 7.28
N LYS A 58 -95.11 30.40 7.57
CA LYS A 58 -94.77 31.48 6.62
C LYS A 58 -93.34 31.37 6.08
N ARG A 59 -92.37 31.07 6.96
CA ARG A 59 -90.97 30.90 6.56
C ARG A 59 -90.77 29.68 5.67
N LEU A 60 -91.43 28.57 5.99
CA LEU A 60 -91.39 27.34 5.18
C LEU A 60 -92.01 27.57 3.80
N VAL A 61 -93.17 28.22 3.72
CA VAL A 61 -93.85 28.53 2.45
C VAL A 61 -92.98 29.41 1.56
N LYS A 62 -92.37 30.46 2.13
CA LYS A 62 -91.41 31.31 1.40
C LYS A 62 -90.21 30.52 0.90
N ARG A 63 -89.69 29.57 1.69
CA ARG A 63 -88.58 28.71 1.28
C ARG A 63 -88.99 27.75 0.16
N CYS A 64 -90.18 27.16 0.24
CA CYS A 64 -90.73 26.33 -0.82
C CYS A 64 -90.92 27.12 -2.12
N GLN A 65 -91.44 28.35 -2.06
CA GLN A 65 -91.58 29.21 -3.24
C GLN A 65 -90.23 29.53 -3.90
N GLN A 66 -89.19 29.83 -3.10
CA GLN A 66 -87.83 30.05 -3.61
C GLN A 66 -87.28 28.80 -4.30
N LEU A 67 -87.41 27.64 -3.66
CA LEU A 67 -86.95 26.37 -4.23
C LEU A 67 -87.70 26.03 -5.52
N THR A 68 -89.01 26.24 -5.57
CA THR A 68 -89.81 26.05 -6.80
C THR A 68 -89.36 26.99 -7.92
N GLN A 69 -89.06 28.26 -7.63
CA GLN A 69 -88.52 29.20 -8.62
C GLN A 69 -87.13 28.78 -9.14
N GLU A 70 -86.24 28.34 -8.25
CA GLU A 70 -84.92 27.82 -8.64
C GLU A 70 -85.05 26.56 -9.51
N LEU A 71 -85.98 25.67 -9.17
CA LEU A 71 -86.23 24.43 -9.90
C LEU A 71 -86.82 24.71 -11.30
N MET A 72 -87.74 25.67 -11.41
CA MET A 72 -88.26 26.14 -12.71
C MET A 72 -87.17 26.81 -13.57
N SER A 73 -86.31 27.64 -12.97
CA SER A 73 -85.18 28.28 -13.66
C SER A 73 -84.19 27.26 -14.21
N ASN A 74 -83.83 26.25 -13.40
CA ASN A 74 -82.94 25.18 -13.83
C ASN A 74 -83.59 24.28 -14.89
N ALA A 75 -84.88 23.96 -14.76
CA ALA A 75 -85.62 23.24 -15.79
C ALA A 75 -85.61 23.98 -17.14
N ALA A 76 -85.82 25.31 -17.13
CA ALA A 76 -85.75 26.13 -18.33
C ALA A 76 -84.34 26.13 -18.97
N LYS A 77 -83.28 26.22 -18.16
CA LYS A 77 -81.89 26.13 -18.64
C LYS A 77 -81.57 24.77 -19.27
N VAL A 78 -81.99 23.68 -18.63
CA VAL A 78 -81.82 22.32 -19.16
C VAL A 78 -82.58 22.16 -20.48
N GLN A 79 -83.82 22.65 -20.56
CA GLN A 79 -84.61 22.57 -21.78
C GLN A 79 -84.01 23.40 -22.93
N ALA A 80 -83.42 24.57 -22.64
CA ALA A 80 -82.71 25.36 -23.63
C ALA A 80 -81.45 24.65 -24.16
N ALA A 81 -80.66 24.03 -23.26
CA ALA A 81 -79.49 23.26 -23.65
C ALA A 81 -79.87 22.03 -24.50
N LEU A 82 -80.97 21.35 -24.17
CA LEU A 82 -81.47 20.20 -24.93
C LEU A 82 -81.93 20.60 -26.33
N LYS A 83 -82.57 21.77 -26.49
CA LYS A 83 -82.93 22.32 -27.80
C LYS A 83 -81.72 22.66 -28.67
N LEU A 84 -80.69 23.28 -28.08
CA LEU A 84 -79.43 23.58 -28.77
C LEU A 84 -78.74 22.29 -29.26
N SER A 85 -78.68 21.27 -28.42
CA SER A 85 -78.10 19.97 -28.80
C SER A 85 -78.88 19.29 -29.94
N GLN A 86 -80.21 19.39 -29.93
CA GLN A 86 -81.04 18.89 -31.03
C GLN A 86 -80.83 19.66 -32.33
N SER A 87 -80.72 21.00 -32.29
CA SER A 87 -80.42 21.79 -33.49
C SER A 87 -79.04 21.44 -34.05
N ASP A 88 -78.05 21.26 -33.19
CA ASP A 88 -76.70 20.89 -33.63
C ASP A 88 -76.70 19.53 -34.34
N HIS A 89 -77.40 18.53 -33.79
CA HIS A 89 -77.57 17.23 -34.46
C HIS A 89 -78.20 17.36 -35.84
N THR A 90 -79.28 18.15 -35.98
CA THR A 90 -79.91 18.37 -37.29
C THR A 90 -79.00 19.06 -38.29
N THR A 91 -78.15 19.99 -37.81
CA THR A 91 -77.22 20.74 -38.65
C THR A 91 -76.07 19.85 -39.13
N ILE A 92 -75.54 19.01 -38.24
CA ILE A 92 -74.50 18.03 -38.56
C ILE A 92 -75.00 17.00 -39.58
N ASP A 93 -76.24 16.50 -39.43
CA ASP A 93 -76.83 15.55 -40.38
C ASP A 93 -77.09 16.18 -41.76
N ALA A 94 -77.45 17.46 -41.81
CA ALA A 94 -77.59 18.18 -43.07
C ALA A 94 -76.24 18.32 -43.79
N LEU A 95 -75.19 18.73 -43.07
CA LEU A 95 -73.84 18.88 -43.63
C LEU A 95 -73.27 17.54 -44.11
N LYS A 96 -73.49 16.44 -43.38
CA LYS A 96 -73.09 15.10 -43.82
C LYS A 96 -73.74 14.71 -45.16
N LYS A 97 -75.04 15.00 -45.32
CA LYS A 97 -75.76 14.75 -46.59
C LYS A 97 -75.25 15.62 -47.73
N GLU A 98 -74.84 16.86 -47.46
CA GLU A 98 -74.26 17.75 -48.47
C GLU A 98 -72.88 17.25 -48.92
N ILE A 99 -72.04 16.81 -47.99
CA ILE A 99 -70.73 16.22 -48.32
C ILE A 99 -70.91 14.95 -49.17
N GLU A 100 -71.82 14.05 -48.81
CA GLU A 100 -72.11 12.87 -49.64
C GLU A 100 -72.59 13.24 -51.06
N LYS A 101 -73.43 14.27 -51.18
CA LYS A 101 -73.86 14.77 -52.50
C LYS A 101 -72.69 15.32 -53.31
N ALA A 102 -71.81 16.10 -52.69
CA ALA A 102 -70.63 16.63 -53.36
C ALA A 102 -69.70 15.52 -53.86
N TRP A 103 -69.46 14.48 -53.04
CA TRP A 103 -68.69 13.31 -53.45
C TRP A 103 -69.30 12.57 -54.63
N ARG A 104 -70.62 12.30 -54.62
CA ARG A 104 -71.29 11.67 -55.77
C ARG A 104 -71.21 12.50 -57.05
N MET A 105 -71.21 13.84 -56.96
CA MET A 105 -71.03 14.70 -58.13
C MET A 105 -69.62 14.62 -58.69
N VAL A 106 -68.60 14.56 -57.82
CA VAL A 106 -67.20 14.39 -58.25
C VAL A 106 -67.02 13.04 -58.94
N ASP A 107 -67.56 11.95 -58.38
CA ASP A 107 -67.50 10.63 -59.00
C ASP A 107 -68.19 10.60 -60.38
N SER A 108 -69.38 11.20 -60.49
CA SER A 108 -70.09 11.32 -61.78
C SER A 108 -69.33 12.19 -62.80
N ALA A 109 -68.66 13.24 -62.36
CA ALA A 109 -67.82 14.06 -63.23
C ALA A 109 -66.60 13.28 -63.73
N ASN A 110 -65.97 12.47 -62.86
CA ASN A 110 -64.85 11.62 -63.21
C ASN A 110 -65.23 10.51 -64.21
N GLU A 111 -66.40 9.88 -64.04
CA GLU A 111 -66.92 8.89 -65.01
C GLU A 111 -67.20 9.53 -66.37
N LYS A 112 -67.78 10.74 -66.40
CA LYS A 112 -68.00 11.49 -67.66
C LYS A 112 -66.70 11.88 -68.34
N ASP A 113 -65.69 12.33 -67.58
CA ASP A 113 -64.37 12.65 -68.12
C ASP A 113 -63.66 11.41 -68.68
N ALA A 114 -63.80 10.26 -68.02
CA ALA A 114 -63.27 8.98 -68.51
C ALA A 114 -63.93 8.59 -69.86
N HIS A 115 -65.25 8.68 -69.96
CA HIS A 115 -65.97 8.43 -71.22
C HIS A 115 -65.63 9.46 -72.31
N ALA A 116 -65.47 10.74 -71.98
CA ALA A 116 -65.06 11.78 -72.92
C ALA A 116 -63.63 11.54 -73.46
N LYS A 117 -62.72 11.06 -72.62
CA LYS A 117 -61.36 10.68 -73.04
C LYS A 117 -61.34 9.46 -73.96
N GLU A 118 -62.17 8.46 -73.68
CA GLU A 118 -62.29 7.26 -74.52
C GLU A 118 -62.90 7.58 -75.89
N THR A 119 -63.95 8.40 -75.92
CA THR A 119 -64.54 8.89 -77.18
C THR A 119 -63.59 9.78 -77.99
N MET A 120 -62.82 10.67 -77.34
CA MET A 120 -61.76 11.43 -78.02
C MET A 120 -60.68 10.53 -78.61
N LYS A 121 -60.33 9.43 -77.93
CA LYS A 121 -59.35 8.46 -78.44
C LYS A 121 -59.89 7.77 -79.69
N ASN A 122 -61.14 7.29 -79.66
CA ASN A 122 -61.77 6.65 -80.81
C ASN A 122 -61.90 7.62 -81.99
N LEU A 123 -62.32 8.87 -81.74
CA LEU A 123 -62.40 9.89 -82.79
C LEU A 123 -61.02 10.25 -83.37
N LYS A 124 -59.94 10.21 -82.57
CA LYS A 124 -58.58 10.40 -83.11
C LYS A 124 -58.15 9.24 -83.99
N GLU A 125 -58.50 8.00 -83.64
CA GLU A 125 -58.24 6.82 -84.47
C GLU A 125 -59.06 6.86 -85.78
N GLU A 126 -60.31 7.32 -85.72
CA GLU A 126 -61.16 7.53 -86.91
C GLU A 126 -60.66 8.68 -87.80
N VAL A 127 -60.25 9.81 -87.21
CA VAL A 127 -59.66 10.91 -87.98
C VAL A 127 -58.35 10.47 -88.65
N ALA A 128 -57.54 9.65 -87.97
CA ALA A 128 -56.34 9.09 -88.59
C ALA A 128 -56.68 8.17 -89.78
N SER A 129 -57.71 7.31 -89.66
CA SER A 129 -58.13 6.45 -90.79
C SER A 129 -58.75 7.25 -91.94
N LEU A 130 -59.55 8.28 -91.64
CA LEU A 130 -60.16 9.16 -92.64
C LEU A 130 -59.14 10.05 -93.33
N GLN A 131 -58.09 10.50 -92.64
CA GLN A 131 -56.97 11.21 -93.25
C GLN A 131 -56.18 10.31 -94.21
N GLU A 132 -56.03 9.02 -93.89
CA GLU A 132 -55.41 8.03 -94.79
C GLU A 132 -56.26 7.79 -96.06
N ILE A 133 -57.59 7.82 -95.93
CA ILE A 133 -58.53 7.71 -97.08
C ILE A 133 -58.54 9.01 -97.90
N MET A 134 -58.56 10.17 -97.26
CA MET A 134 -58.58 11.47 -97.94
C MET A 134 -57.27 11.77 -98.69
N ALA A 135 -56.13 11.23 -98.27
CA ALA A 135 -54.89 11.34 -99.03
C ALA A 135 -54.96 10.67 -100.42
N ASN A 136 -55.91 9.74 -100.64
CA ASN A 136 -55.98 8.93 -101.85
C ASN A 136 -57.19 9.20 -102.77
N GLY A 137 -57.98 10.27 -102.56
CA GLY A 137 -59.22 10.46 -103.33
C GLY A 137 -59.58 11.91 -103.65
N ALA A 138 -59.01 12.43 -104.74
CA ALA A 138 -59.44 13.67 -105.40
C ALA A 138 -60.60 13.40 -106.39
N GLU A 139 -61.38 14.46 -106.66
CA GLU A 139 -62.30 14.69 -107.81
C GLU A 139 -63.77 14.24 -107.72
N LEU A 140 -64.69 15.21 -107.46
CA LEU A 140 -65.92 15.52 -108.24
C LEU A 140 -66.69 16.66 -107.55
N THR A 141 -66.72 17.93 -107.98
CA THR A 141 -67.42 18.61 -109.11
C THR A 141 -68.94 18.42 -109.26
N SER A 142 -69.67 19.49 -108.93
CA SER A 142 -70.66 20.19 -109.80
C SER A 142 -72.12 20.34 -109.33
N SER A 143 -72.61 19.71 -108.26
CA SER A 143 -73.89 20.16 -107.62
C SER A 143 -73.68 21.21 -106.52
N GLN A 144 -72.41 21.55 -106.26
CA GLN A 144 -71.95 22.36 -105.13
C GLN A 144 -72.42 23.82 -105.14
N SER A 145 -73.03 24.36 -106.22
CA SER A 145 -73.44 25.79 -106.22
C SER A 145 -74.65 26.09 -105.32
N ALA A 146 -75.63 25.19 -105.25
CA ALA A 146 -76.79 25.37 -104.35
C ALA A 146 -76.40 25.05 -102.90
N THR A 147 -75.51 24.06 -102.73
CA THR A 147 -74.88 23.76 -101.45
C THR A 147 -73.99 24.91 -100.96
N LEU A 148 -73.34 25.67 -101.86
CA LEU A 148 -72.47 26.79 -101.49
C LEU A 148 -73.23 27.92 -100.78
N GLU A 149 -74.44 28.27 -101.23
CA GLU A 149 -75.26 29.29 -100.59
C GLU A 149 -75.80 28.81 -99.22
N GLY A 150 -76.25 27.55 -99.14
CA GLY A 150 -76.62 26.93 -97.86
C GLY A 150 -75.43 26.91 -96.89
N LEU A 151 -74.25 26.55 -97.37
CA LEU A 151 -73.00 26.53 -96.62
C LEU A 151 -72.55 27.93 -96.19
N LYS A 152 -72.82 29.00 -96.95
CA LYS A 152 -72.51 30.38 -96.49
C LYS A 152 -73.39 30.79 -95.31
N LEU A 153 -74.67 30.46 -95.35
CA LEU A 153 -75.63 30.77 -94.29
C LEU A 153 -75.33 29.95 -93.03
N GLU A 154 -74.99 28.67 -93.21
CA GLU A 154 -74.53 27.78 -92.16
C GLU A 154 -73.16 28.22 -91.60
N LYS A 155 -72.25 28.71 -92.46
CA LYS A 155 -70.97 29.28 -92.04
C LYS A 155 -71.18 30.51 -91.14
N LYS A 156 -72.09 31.43 -91.49
CA LYS A 156 -72.39 32.59 -90.62
C LYS A 156 -72.99 32.17 -89.28
N ARG A 157 -73.88 31.17 -89.27
CA ARG A 157 -74.44 30.58 -88.02
C ARG A 157 -73.31 29.99 -87.17
N MET A 158 -72.45 29.17 -87.78
CA MET A 158 -71.29 28.56 -87.14
C MET A 158 -70.26 29.60 -86.67
N GLU A 159 -70.06 30.71 -87.39
CA GLU A 159 -69.17 31.80 -86.97
C GLU A 159 -69.69 32.53 -85.72
N MET A 160 -71.02 32.72 -85.61
CA MET A 160 -71.65 33.26 -84.39
C MET A 160 -71.56 32.29 -83.21
N GLU A 161 -71.94 31.03 -83.41
CA GLU A 161 -71.86 29.98 -82.38
C GLU A 161 -70.40 29.78 -81.92
N TYR A 162 -69.44 29.81 -82.85
CA TYR A 162 -68.03 29.78 -82.54
C TYR A 162 -67.59 31.00 -81.72
N GLY A 163 -68.05 32.20 -82.07
CA GLY A 163 -67.76 33.42 -81.30
C GLY A 163 -68.31 33.37 -79.87
N GLU A 164 -69.50 32.81 -79.67
CA GLU A 164 -70.09 32.59 -78.34
C GLU A 164 -69.34 31.52 -77.55
N LEU A 165 -68.99 30.40 -78.20
CA LEU A 165 -68.18 29.34 -77.59
C LEU A 165 -66.79 29.83 -77.20
N VAL A 166 -66.14 30.67 -78.03
CA VAL A 166 -64.84 31.27 -77.69
C VAL A 166 -64.96 32.20 -76.49
N LYS A 167 -66.00 33.03 -76.39
CA LYS A 167 -66.25 33.86 -75.20
C LYS A 167 -66.50 33.02 -73.94
N GLN A 168 -67.26 31.92 -74.07
CA GLN A 168 -67.47 30.99 -72.96
C GLN A 168 -66.16 30.29 -72.57
N MET A 169 -65.34 29.87 -73.53
CA MET A 169 -64.02 29.32 -73.26
C MET A 169 -63.10 30.33 -72.58
N ASP A 170 -63.09 31.59 -73.00
CA ASP A 170 -62.28 32.64 -72.37
C ASP A 170 -62.70 32.90 -70.92
N ASN A 171 -64.02 32.93 -70.65
CA ASN A 171 -64.54 33.09 -69.29
C ASN A 171 -64.20 31.88 -68.40
N LEU A 172 -64.46 30.66 -68.88
CA LEU A 172 -64.09 29.45 -68.16
C LEU A 172 -62.57 29.35 -67.94
N THR A 173 -61.76 29.80 -68.90
CA THR A 173 -60.30 29.84 -68.75
C THR A 173 -59.86 30.85 -67.67
N LYS A 174 -60.55 31.99 -67.54
CA LYS A 174 -60.31 32.94 -66.45
C LYS A 174 -60.72 32.35 -65.10
N GLU A 175 -61.91 31.77 -65.00
CA GLU A 175 -62.40 31.12 -63.77
C GLU A 175 -61.49 29.97 -63.33
N ILE A 176 -61.04 29.13 -64.26
CA ILE A 176 -60.07 28.06 -63.98
C ILE A 176 -58.74 28.64 -63.45
N LYS A 177 -58.26 29.76 -64.00
CA LYS A 177 -57.03 30.41 -63.51
C LYS A 177 -57.21 30.94 -62.10
N GLU A 178 -58.32 31.63 -61.82
CA GLU A 178 -58.63 32.19 -60.49
C GLU A 178 -58.85 31.10 -59.44
N LEU A 179 -59.53 30.00 -59.80
CA LEU A 179 -59.69 28.83 -58.94
C LEU A 179 -58.36 28.12 -58.72
N ASN A 180 -57.49 28.01 -59.72
CA ASN A 180 -56.14 27.46 -59.55
C ASN A 180 -55.26 28.33 -58.64
N THR A 181 -55.34 29.66 -58.74
CA THR A 181 -54.59 30.53 -57.82
C THR A 181 -55.10 30.39 -56.40
N LYS A 182 -56.43 30.38 -56.19
CA LYS A 182 -57.01 30.12 -54.86
C LYS A 182 -56.68 28.74 -54.32
N SER A 183 -56.69 27.70 -55.16
CA SER A 183 -56.29 26.35 -54.77
C SER A 183 -54.85 26.32 -54.29
N LYS A 184 -53.93 26.98 -54.99
CA LYS A 184 -52.53 27.09 -54.58
C LYS A 184 -52.35 27.89 -53.29
N GLU A 185 -53.09 28.98 -53.11
CA GLU A 185 -53.08 29.76 -51.86
C GLU A 185 -53.55 28.92 -50.68
N LEU A 186 -54.66 28.18 -50.84
CA LEU A 186 -55.17 27.26 -49.82
C LEU A 186 -54.22 26.09 -49.55
N GLU A 187 -53.55 25.55 -50.57
CA GLU A 187 -52.51 24.52 -50.39
C GLU A 187 -51.34 25.04 -49.54
N VAL A 188 -50.88 26.27 -49.79
CA VAL A 188 -49.84 26.92 -48.98
C VAL A 188 -50.32 27.15 -47.55
N GLU A 189 -51.56 27.59 -47.37
CA GLU A 189 -52.16 27.82 -46.05
C GLU A 189 -52.33 26.51 -45.27
N ILE A 190 -52.74 25.42 -45.94
CA ILE A 190 -52.79 24.06 -45.36
C ILE A 190 -51.40 23.60 -44.96
N MET A 191 -50.38 23.80 -45.80
CA MET A 191 -49.00 23.45 -45.45
C MET A 191 -48.50 24.22 -44.22
N ASN A 192 -48.74 25.53 -44.15
CA ASN A 192 -48.37 26.35 -42.99
C ASN A 192 -49.09 25.88 -41.72
N ASN A 193 -50.39 25.63 -41.79
CA ASN A 193 -51.17 25.11 -40.66
C ASN A 193 -50.72 23.70 -40.24
N GLN A 194 -50.29 22.85 -41.16
CA GLN A 194 -49.71 21.54 -40.84
C GLN A 194 -48.34 21.67 -40.15
N GLU A 195 -47.51 22.64 -40.53
CA GLU A 195 -46.25 22.93 -39.82
C GLU A 195 -46.49 23.50 -38.42
N GLU A 196 -47.46 24.41 -38.26
CA GLU A 196 -47.84 24.93 -36.95
C GLU A 196 -48.43 23.82 -36.07
N PHE A 197 -49.30 22.97 -36.61
CA PHE A 197 -49.84 21.82 -35.91
C PHE A 197 -48.71 20.90 -35.44
N LYS A 198 -47.73 20.58 -36.30
CA LYS A 198 -46.54 19.79 -35.93
C LYS A 198 -45.76 20.46 -34.80
N ARG A 199 -45.49 21.76 -34.88
CA ARG A 199 -44.79 22.50 -33.82
C ARG A 199 -45.54 22.47 -32.49
N VAL A 200 -46.86 22.58 -32.51
CA VAL A 200 -47.70 22.51 -31.30
C VAL A 200 -47.71 21.10 -30.74
N THR A 201 -47.86 20.05 -31.57
CA THR A 201 -47.79 18.66 -31.11
C THR A 201 -46.41 18.30 -30.57
N ASP A 202 -45.33 18.77 -31.19
CA ASP A 202 -43.96 18.55 -30.69
C ASP A 202 -43.78 19.23 -29.33
N ARG A 203 -44.33 20.44 -29.14
CA ARG A 203 -44.30 21.15 -27.86
C ARG A 203 -45.16 20.46 -26.79
N GLU A 204 -46.32 19.94 -27.15
CA GLU A 204 -47.19 19.17 -26.25
C GLU A 204 -46.47 17.89 -25.77
N THR A 205 -45.84 17.15 -26.68
CA THR A 205 -45.08 15.94 -26.31
C THR A 205 -43.87 16.27 -25.41
N LEU A 206 -43.18 17.39 -25.64
CA LEU A 206 -42.09 17.85 -24.78
C LEU A 206 -42.57 18.19 -23.37
N ILE A 207 -43.69 18.92 -23.26
CA ILE A 207 -44.31 19.27 -21.97
C ILE A 207 -44.81 18.02 -21.24
N GLN A 208 -45.41 17.06 -21.96
CA GLN A 208 -45.82 15.77 -21.37
C GLN A 208 -44.60 14.99 -20.83
N GLN A 209 -43.48 14.96 -21.57
CA GLN A 209 -42.26 14.32 -21.08
C GLN A 209 -41.66 15.01 -19.86
N GLU A 210 -41.69 16.35 -19.80
CA GLU A 210 -41.26 17.12 -18.63
C GLU A 210 -42.18 16.87 -17.43
N TYR A 211 -43.50 16.86 -17.64
CA TYR A 211 -44.49 16.55 -16.62
C TYR A 211 -44.32 15.12 -16.06
N ASP A 212 -44.11 14.12 -16.91
CA ASP A 212 -43.85 12.74 -16.50
C ASP A 212 -42.52 12.59 -15.74
N LYS A 213 -41.49 13.34 -16.13
CA LYS A 213 -40.21 13.40 -15.40
C LYS A 213 -40.42 14.00 -14.02
N GLU A 214 -41.21 15.06 -13.91
CA GLU A 214 -41.47 15.75 -12.65
C GLU A 214 -42.33 14.90 -11.70
N ILE A 215 -43.33 14.19 -12.22
CA ILE A 215 -44.09 13.18 -11.45
C ILE A 215 -43.15 12.11 -10.91
N LYS A 216 -42.31 11.51 -11.75
CA LYS A 216 -41.35 10.47 -11.32
C LYS A 216 -40.33 11.01 -10.32
N ALA A 217 -39.87 12.25 -10.48
CA ALA A 217 -38.97 12.90 -9.53
C ALA A 217 -39.65 13.09 -8.17
N ARG A 218 -40.91 13.53 -8.16
CA ARG A 218 -41.72 13.69 -6.96
C ARG A 218 -42.01 12.36 -6.27
N GLU A 219 -42.36 11.31 -7.02
CA GLU A 219 -42.55 9.95 -6.48
C GLU A 219 -41.27 9.40 -5.84
N ARG A 220 -40.10 9.62 -6.46
CA ARG A 220 -38.81 9.25 -5.87
C ARG A 220 -38.50 10.03 -4.59
N ALA A 221 -38.78 11.34 -4.58
CA ALA A 221 -38.59 12.16 -3.39
C ALA A 221 -39.51 11.71 -2.24
N ASP A 222 -40.79 11.45 -2.53
CA ASP A 222 -41.74 10.91 -1.55
C ASP A 222 -41.33 9.53 -1.04
N PHE A 223 -40.81 8.65 -1.92
CA PHE A 223 -40.27 7.36 -1.53
C PHE A 223 -39.05 7.51 -0.60
N GLN A 224 -38.11 8.39 -0.96
CA GLN A 224 -36.93 8.69 -0.13
C GLN A 224 -37.33 9.27 1.23
N VAL A 225 -38.30 10.19 1.30
CA VAL A 225 -38.78 10.73 2.58
C VAL A 225 -39.42 9.65 3.43
N LYS A 226 -40.23 8.75 2.84
CA LYS A 226 -40.80 7.60 3.56
C LYS A 226 -39.72 6.63 4.05
N GLU A 227 -38.71 6.35 3.24
CA GLU A 227 -37.58 5.49 3.61
C GLU A 227 -36.75 6.11 4.74
N GLN A 228 -36.43 7.42 4.67
CA GLN A 228 -35.72 8.14 5.72
C GLN A 228 -36.53 8.22 7.02
N LEU A 229 -37.85 8.42 6.92
CA LEU A 229 -38.73 8.38 8.09
C LEU A 229 -38.75 6.98 8.72
N HIS A 230 -38.80 5.92 7.91
CA HIS A 230 -38.76 4.55 8.41
C HIS A 230 -37.41 4.21 9.04
N LEU A 231 -36.31 4.64 8.42
CA LEU A 231 -34.95 4.49 8.95
C LEU A 231 -34.77 5.26 10.27
N ALA A 232 -35.30 6.49 10.37
CA ALA A 232 -35.28 7.26 11.61
C ALA A 232 -36.09 6.59 12.72
N GLN A 233 -37.25 5.99 12.40
CA GLN A 233 -38.04 5.20 13.35
C GLN A 233 -37.31 3.91 13.78
N GLN A 234 -36.64 3.21 12.86
CA GLN A 234 -35.81 2.05 13.18
C GLN A 234 -34.64 2.45 14.08
N ARG A 235 -33.88 3.49 13.72
CA ARG A 235 -32.80 4.02 14.55
C ARG A 235 -33.27 4.47 15.93
N ALA A 236 -34.46 5.05 16.05
CA ALA A 236 -35.03 5.41 17.35
C ALA A 236 -35.37 4.17 18.20
N LYS A 237 -35.83 3.07 17.59
CA LYS A 237 -36.03 1.78 18.28
C LYS A 237 -34.68 1.17 18.68
N GLU A 238 -33.70 1.18 17.78
CA GLU A 238 -32.34 0.69 18.03
C GLU A 238 -31.68 1.48 19.17
N LEU A 239 -31.78 2.81 19.19
CA LEU A 239 -31.27 3.66 20.26
C LEU A 239 -31.88 3.28 21.61
N LYS A 240 -33.19 3.02 21.68
CA LYS A 240 -33.83 2.53 22.90
C LYS A 240 -33.31 1.16 23.33
N THR A 241 -33.11 0.24 22.38
CA THR A 241 -32.53 -1.08 22.69
C THR A 241 -31.06 -0.98 23.12
N HIS A 242 -30.27 -0.07 22.53
CA HIS A 242 -28.89 0.18 22.92
C HIS A 242 -28.79 0.89 24.26
N GLU A 243 -29.71 1.80 24.60
CA GLU A 243 -29.77 2.43 25.92
C GLU A 243 -30.05 1.37 27.00
N GLN A 244 -31.01 0.47 26.76
CA GLN A 244 -31.29 -0.68 27.64
C GLN A 244 -30.10 -1.65 27.71
N LEU A 245 -29.46 -1.96 26.58
CA LEU A 245 -28.27 -2.79 26.55
C LEU A 245 -27.11 -2.13 27.31
N ARG A 246 -26.93 -0.80 27.20
CA ARG A 246 -25.92 -0.05 27.94
C ARG A 246 -26.17 -0.13 29.43
N ILE A 247 -27.41 0.04 29.88
CA ILE A 247 -27.80 -0.11 31.29
C ILE A 247 -27.48 -1.52 31.79
N ASN A 248 -27.90 -2.56 31.06
CA ASN A 248 -27.61 -3.95 31.39
C ASN A 248 -26.09 -4.22 31.40
N LEU A 249 -25.35 -3.71 30.42
CA LEU A 249 -23.89 -3.85 30.35
C LEU A 249 -23.22 -3.15 31.52
N THR A 250 -23.65 -1.94 31.90
CA THR A 250 -23.11 -1.27 33.09
C THR A 250 -23.36 -2.07 34.38
N GLU A 251 -24.53 -2.71 34.53
CA GLU A 251 -24.78 -3.62 35.65
C GLU A 251 -23.94 -4.91 35.59
N THR A 252 -23.67 -5.45 34.39
CA THR A 252 -22.76 -6.60 34.26
C THR A 252 -21.31 -6.23 34.54
N VAL A 253 -20.87 -5.03 34.15
CA VAL A 253 -19.52 -4.53 34.43
C VAL A 253 -19.34 -4.30 35.92
N THR A 254 -20.34 -3.79 36.64
CA THR A 254 -20.26 -3.67 38.10
C THR A 254 -20.22 -5.04 38.80
N LYS A 255 -21.01 -6.01 38.34
CA LYS A 255 -20.94 -7.41 38.84
C LYS A 255 -19.60 -8.07 38.55
N LEU A 256 -19.08 -7.94 37.33
CA LEU A 256 -17.77 -8.48 36.95
C LEU A 256 -16.62 -7.81 37.70
N ARG A 257 -16.70 -6.50 37.98
CA ARG A 257 -15.71 -5.83 38.83
C ARG A 257 -15.70 -6.36 40.25
N ALA A 258 -16.88 -6.63 40.83
CA ALA A 258 -16.97 -7.27 42.14
C ALA A 258 -16.39 -8.70 42.11
N GLN A 259 -16.65 -9.46 41.05
CA GLN A 259 -16.11 -10.81 40.89
C GLN A 259 -14.60 -10.84 40.66
N VAL A 260 -14.05 -9.90 39.87
CA VAL A 260 -12.60 -9.73 39.71
C VAL A 260 -11.93 -9.35 41.03
N GLN A 261 -12.60 -8.56 41.88
CA GLN A 261 -12.10 -8.25 43.21
C GLN A 261 -12.05 -9.50 44.11
N GLU A 262 -13.10 -10.32 44.11
CA GLU A 262 -13.15 -11.60 44.84
C GLU A 262 -12.11 -12.62 44.30
N ASP A 263 -11.93 -12.70 42.98
CA ASP A 263 -10.95 -13.58 42.36
C ASP A 263 -9.51 -13.10 42.63
N ASN A 264 -9.27 -11.79 42.72
CA ASN A 264 -7.97 -11.26 43.15
C ASN A 264 -7.66 -11.62 44.61
N GLU A 265 -8.64 -11.59 45.50
CA GLU A 265 -8.47 -12.05 46.88
C GLU A 265 -8.18 -13.57 46.95
N LYS A 266 -8.90 -14.38 46.16
CA LYS A 266 -8.61 -15.83 46.02
C LYS A 266 -7.23 -16.08 45.44
N ARG A 267 -6.80 -15.29 44.45
CA ARG A 267 -5.48 -15.39 43.83
C ARG A 267 -4.37 -15.05 44.82
N GLN A 268 -4.52 -14.00 45.63
CA GLN A 268 -3.56 -13.70 46.70
C GLN A 268 -3.46 -14.85 47.72
N LEU A 269 -4.58 -15.47 48.07
CA LEU A 269 -4.61 -16.63 48.96
C LEU A 269 -3.91 -17.86 48.33
N LEU A 270 -4.07 -18.06 47.02
CA LEU A 270 -3.41 -19.13 46.27
C LEU A 270 -1.91 -18.86 46.08
N GLU A 271 -1.49 -17.63 45.83
CA GLU A 271 -0.08 -17.23 45.76
C GLU A 271 0.62 -17.51 47.10
N GLN A 272 -0.01 -17.20 48.24
CA GLN A 272 0.52 -17.59 49.56
C GLN A 272 0.63 -19.12 49.72
N LYS A 273 -0.34 -19.90 49.22
CA LYS A 273 -0.28 -21.36 49.25
C LYS A 273 0.82 -21.91 48.35
N ILE A 274 1.01 -21.35 47.16
CA ILE A 274 2.09 -21.73 46.24
C ILE A 274 3.44 -21.44 46.89
N GLU A 275 3.63 -20.27 47.50
CA GLU A 275 4.89 -19.93 48.17
C GLU A 275 5.20 -20.92 49.33
N THR A 276 4.17 -21.37 50.06
CA THR A 276 4.36 -22.42 51.07
C THR A 276 4.67 -23.80 50.46
N ALA A 277 4.07 -24.13 49.31
CA ALA A 277 4.32 -25.38 48.61
C ALA A 277 5.72 -25.40 47.96
N GLU A 278 6.19 -24.27 47.41
CA GLU A 278 7.53 -24.12 46.86
C GLU A 278 8.60 -24.28 47.95
N LYS A 279 8.38 -23.76 49.16
CA LYS A 279 9.27 -24.00 50.31
C LYS A 279 9.32 -25.48 50.70
N GLN A 280 8.20 -26.18 50.66
CA GLN A 280 8.15 -27.63 50.91
C GLN A 280 8.84 -28.43 49.80
N LEU A 281 8.64 -28.03 48.54
CA LEU A 281 9.24 -28.66 47.37
C LEU A 281 10.75 -28.48 47.35
N TYR A 282 11.25 -27.30 47.71
CA TYR A 282 12.67 -27.03 47.89
C TYR A 282 13.31 -27.97 48.92
N HIS A 283 12.68 -28.20 50.07
CA HIS A 283 13.19 -29.14 51.08
C HIS A 283 13.13 -30.60 50.64
N THR A 284 12.11 -31.01 49.87
CA THR A 284 12.04 -32.38 49.32
C THR A 284 13.05 -32.60 48.21
N GLN A 285 13.33 -31.58 47.40
CA GLN A 285 14.31 -31.62 46.33
C GLN A 285 15.74 -31.68 46.89
N GLN A 286 16.04 -30.92 47.94
CA GLN A 286 17.30 -31.02 48.69
C GLN A 286 17.52 -32.44 49.25
N SER A 287 16.48 -33.05 49.82
CA SER A 287 16.57 -34.44 50.32
C SER A 287 16.71 -35.48 49.21
N TYR A 288 16.22 -35.20 48.00
CA TYR A 288 16.40 -36.06 46.84
C TYR A 288 17.82 -35.97 46.29
N ASP A 289 18.37 -34.76 46.19
CA ASP A 289 19.74 -34.52 45.71
C ASP A 289 20.76 -35.21 46.64
N ASP A 290 20.60 -35.11 47.96
CA ASP A 290 21.43 -35.84 48.94
C ASP A 290 21.34 -37.38 48.76
N ALA A 291 20.18 -37.91 48.36
CA ALA A 291 19.99 -39.34 48.08
C ALA A 291 20.61 -39.77 46.74
N VAL A 292 20.64 -38.88 45.75
CA VAL A 292 21.34 -39.10 44.47
C VAL A 292 22.86 -39.13 44.70
N ASP A 293 23.39 -38.16 45.43
CA ASP A 293 24.84 -38.09 45.72
C ASP A 293 25.34 -39.34 46.46
N THR A 294 24.54 -39.85 47.43
CA THR A 294 24.88 -41.09 48.15
C THR A 294 24.80 -42.34 47.27
N THR A 295 23.89 -42.39 46.29
CA THR A 295 23.79 -43.51 45.34
C THR A 295 24.87 -43.46 44.26
N GLU A 296 25.30 -42.28 43.82
CA GLU A 296 26.45 -42.12 42.90
C GLU A 296 27.76 -42.55 43.56
N ALA A 297 28.00 -42.18 44.82
CA ALA A 297 29.18 -42.60 45.57
C ALA A 297 29.27 -44.14 45.73
N LEU A 298 28.13 -44.82 45.94
CA LEU A 298 28.06 -46.28 45.98
C LEU A 298 28.32 -46.92 44.61
N ASN A 299 27.80 -46.32 43.53
CA ASN A 299 28.01 -46.79 42.16
C ASN A 299 29.47 -46.63 41.72
N GLU A 300 30.15 -45.55 42.09
CA GLU A 300 31.58 -45.39 41.80
C GLU A 300 32.42 -46.45 42.51
N ARG A 301 32.07 -46.80 43.75
CA ARG A 301 32.73 -47.89 44.48
C ARG A 301 32.48 -49.24 43.81
N HIS A 302 31.27 -49.50 43.32
CA HIS A 302 30.95 -50.70 42.54
C HIS A 302 31.74 -50.77 41.22
N ARG A 303 31.85 -49.65 40.50
CA ARG A 303 32.65 -49.56 39.26
C ARG A 303 34.13 -49.79 39.50
N ALA A 304 34.68 -49.31 40.63
CA ALA A 304 36.07 -49.55 41.01
C ALA A 304 36.34 -51.04 41.23
N VAL A 305 35.47 -51.73 41.97
CA VAL A 305 35.61 -53.19 42.22
C VAL A 305 35.43 -54.00 40.92
N CYS A 306 34.51 -53.63 40.03
CA CYS A 306 34.36 -54.29 38.73
C CYS A 306 35.60 -54.09 37.83
N LYS A 307 36.27 -52.94 37.91
CA LYS A 307 37.56 -52.72 37.20
C LYS A 307 38.65 -53.64 37.71
N GLU A 308 38.79 -53.77 39.03
CA GLU A 308 39.79 -54.67 39.63
C GLU A 308 39.57 -56.14 39.21
N ILE A 309 38.30 -56.60 39.15
CA ILE A 309 37.96 -57.95 38.69
C ILE A 309 38.28 -58.12 37.19
N ALA A 310 37.91 -57.15 36.35
CA ALA A 310 38.18 -57.20 34.91
C ALA A 310 39.70 -57.17 34.60
N GLU A 311 40.48 -56.42 35.37
CA GLU A 311 41.95 -56.40 35.25
C GLU A 311 42.57 -57.75 35.66
N ALA A 312 42.02 -58.40 36.70
CA ALA A 312 42.46 -59.74 37.11
C ALA A 312 42.08 -60.83 36.09
N GLU A 313 40.88 -60.79 35.51
CA GLU A 313 40.46 -61.71 34.44
C GLU A 313 41.28 -61.52 33.17
N LYS A 314 41.60 -60.27 32.82
CA LYS A 314 42.47 -59.96 31.68
C LYS A 314 43.88 -60.48 31.90
N MET A 315 44.47 -60.30 33.09
CA MET A 315 45.77 -60.91 33.42
C MET A 315 45.76 -62.43 33.32
N ALA A 316 44.68 -63.09 33.78
CA ALA A 316 44.57 -64.55 33.67
C ALA A 316 44.45 -65.01 32.20
N HIS A 317 43.69 -64.28 31.37
CA HIS A 317 43.58 -64.56 29.94
C HIS A 317 44.89 -64.30 29.18
N ASP A 318 45.60 -63.22 29.53
CA ASP A 318 46.89 -62.88 28.93
C ASP A 318 47.94 -63.96 29.26
N LEU A 319 47.96 -64.51 30.48
CA LEU A 319 48.87 -65.61 30.86
C LEU A 319 48.56 -66.92 30.14
N LEU A 320 47.28 -67.27 29.95
CA LEU A 320 46.88 -68.45 29.16
C LEU A 320 47.22 -68.28 27.67
N SER A 321 47.00 -67.08 27.13
CA SER A 321 47.38 -66.71 25.76
C SER A 321 48.89 -66.76 25.56
N GLU A 322 49.69 -66.32 26.54
CA GLU A 322 51.16 -66.43 26.47
C GLU A 322 51.65 -67.89 26.52
N GLU A 323 50.98 -68.77 27.28
CA GLU A 323 51.28 -70.21 27.29
C GLU A 323 50.97 -70.88 25.93
N GLU A 324 49.83 -70.56 25.32
CA GLU A 324 49.49 -71.06 23.98
C GLU A 324 50.42 -70.48 22.91
N ARG A 325 50.78 -69.19 23.02
CA ARG A 325 51.70 -68.52 22.09
C ARG A 325 53.10 -69.10 22.18
N THR A 326 53.61 -69.40 23.37
CA THR A 326 54.92 -70.05 23.54
C THR A 326 54.91 -71.48 22.98
N ARG A 327 53.82 -72.23 23.17
CA ARG A 327 53.65 -73.56 22.57
C ARG A 327 53.58 -73.50 21.03
N ALA A 328 52.86 -72.53 20.46
CA ALA A 328 52.77 -72.30 19.03
C ALA A 328 54.09 -71.80 18.40
N VAL A 329 54.88 -71.01 19.14
CA VAL A 329 56.21 -70.57 18.71
C VAL A 329 57.18 -71.76 18.65
N CYS A 330 57.18 -72.66 19.64
CA CYS A 330 57.99 -73.88 19.61
C CYS A 330 57.66 -74.78 18.40
N ASP A 331 56.37 -74.99 18.11
CA ASP A 331 55.92 -75.75 16.93
C ASP A 331 56.24 -75.03 15.61
N GLY A 332 56.08 -73.72 15.59
CA GLY A 332 56.40 -72.86 14.46
C GLY A 332 57.88 -72.88 14.13
N ASP A 333 58.74 -72.83 15.14
CA ASP A 333 60.19 -72.85 14.98
C ASP A 333 60.70 -74.24 14.57
N TYR A 334 60.08 -75.32 15.06
CA TYR A 334 60.36 -76.67 14.56
C TYR A 334 59.98 -76.85 13.08
N LYS A 335 58.84 -76.28 12.64
CA LYS A 335 58.43 -76.26 11.22
C LYS A 335 59.31 -75.34 10.38
N LYS A 336 59.72 -74.17 10.89
CA LYS A 336 60.66 -73.27 10.22
C LYS A 336 62.03 -73.91 10.05
N LEU A 337 62.51 -74.68 11.04
CA LEU A 337 63.78 -75.39 10.93
C LEU A 337 63.75 -76.40 9.76
N ARG A 338 62.67 -77.18 9.61
CA ARG A 338 62.51 -78.07 8.44
C ARG A 338 62.43 -77.31 7.12
N ARG A 339 61.70 -76.19 7.07
CA ARG A 339 61.65 -75.33 5.86
C ARG A 339 63.00 -74.70 5.53
N LEU A 340 63.77 -74.26 6.52
CA LEU A 340 65.09 -73.67 6.33
C LEU A 340 66.12 -74.69 5.83
N ILE A 341 66.01 -75.95 6.26
CA ILE A 341 66.84 -77.04 5.72
C ILE A 341 66.49 -77.28 4.24
N GLN A 342 65.20 -77.42 3.91
CA GLN A 342 64.75 -77.58 2.52
C GLN A 342 65.14 -76.38 1.64
N GLN A 343 64.94 -75.15 2.13
CA GLN A 343 65.33 -73.92 1.43
C GLN A 343 66.84 -73.81 1.23
N ASN A 344 67.67 -74.34 2.13
CA ASN A 344 69.11 -74.35 1.92
C ASN A 344 69.49 -75.28 0.77
N ASP A 345 68.84 -76.43 0.65
CA ASP A 345 69.07 -77.37 -0.45
C ASP A 345 68.57 -76.79 -1.78
N ASP A 346 67.42 -76.13 -1.79
CA ASP A 346 66.88 -75.43 -2.96
C ASP A 346 67.79 -74.26 -3.39
N VAL A 347 68.26 -73.43 -2.44
CA VAL A 347 69.17 -72.29 -2.70
C VAL A 347 70.52 -72.77 -3.21
N ARG A 348 71.03 -73.92 -2.75
CA ARG A 348 72.26 -74.52 -3.30
C ARG A 348 72.07 -74.91 -4.76
N GLN A 349 70.92 -75.52 -5.09
CA GLN A 349 70.59 -75.90 -6.47
C GLN A 349 70.37 -74.66 -7.37
N GLU A 350 69.74 -73.62 -6.85
CA GLU A 350 69.59 -72.32 -7.52
C GLU A 350 70.92 -71.60 -7.70
N TYR A 351 71.83 -71.67 -6.74
CA TYR A 351 73.16 -71.07 -6.84
C TYR A 351 73.97 -71.69 -7.98
N GLU A 352 73.96 -73.02 -8.11
CA GLU A 352 74.61 -73.70 -9.23
C GLU A 352 73.99 -73.31 -10.60
N ASN A 353 72.66 -73.18 -10.66
CA ASN A 353 71.95 -72.73 -11.86
C ASN A 353 72.22 -71.25 -12.19
N LEU A 354 72.21 -70.37 -11.19
CA LEU A 354 72.51 -68.94 -11.33
C LEU A 354 73.96 -68.71 -11.76
N THR A 355 74.90 -69.52 -11.27
CA THR A 355 76.31 -69.45 -11.71
C THR A 355 76.45 -69.78 -13.20
N ARG A 356 75.68 -70.76 -13.71
CA ARG A 356 75.60 -71.06 -15.15
C ARG A 356 74.94 -69.91 -15.93
N GLN A 357 73.86 -69.33 -15.41
CA GLN A 357 73.19 -68.19 -16.05
C GLN A 357 74.06 -66.94 -16.07
N GLN A 358 74.82 -66.66 -15.02
CA GLN A 358 75.74 -65.52 -14.94
C GLN A 358 76.83 -65.61 -16.02
N SER A 359 77.37 -66.81 -16.26
CA SER A 359 78.32 -67.06 -17.35
C SER A 359 77.71 -66.78 -18.73
N ASN A 360 76.46 -67.17 -18.96
CA ASN A 360 75.75 -66.91 -20.23
C ASN A 360 75.36 -65.44 -20.41
N ILE A 361 74.93 -64.77 -19.34
CA ILE A 361 74.59 -63.33 -19.35
C ILE A 361 75.84 -62.49 -19.57
N GLN A 362 76.99 -62.86 -19.00
CA GLN A 362 78.24 -62.15 -19.24
C GLN A 362 78.66 -62.18 -20.71
N LYS A 363 78.43 -63.29 -21.42
CA LYS A 363 78.64 -63.37 -22.88
C LYS A 363 77.69 -62.45 -23.66
N ARG A 364 76.40 -62.36 -23.26
CA ARG A 364 75.41 -61.44 -23.85
C ARG A 364 75.69 -59.97 -23.57
N ILE A 365 76.20 -59.63 -22.38
CA ILE A 365 76.59 -58.26 -22.03
C ILE A 365 77.72 -57.78 -22.96
N ASN A 366 78.67 -58.66 -23.27
CA ASN A 366 79.78 -58.32 -24.15
C ASN A 366 79.35 -58.08 -25.60
N THR A 367 78.33 -58.78 -26.11
CA THR A 367 77.76 -58.51 -27.45
C THR A 367 76.96 -57.20 -27.46
N VAL A 368 76.10 -56.96 -26.46
CA VAL A 368 75.30 -55.72 -26.36
C VAL A 368 76.18 -54.48 -26.19
N LYS A 369 77.32 -54.58 -25.49
CA LYS A 369 78.27 -53.46 -25.39
C LYS A 369 78.85 -53.05 -26.74
N LYS A 370 79.10 -53.99 -27.65
CA LYS A 370 79.59 -53.68 -29.01
C LYS A 370 78.50 -52.98 -29.84
N GLU A 371 77.25 -53.44 -29.76
CA GLU A 371 76.11 -52.81 -30.43
C GLU A 371 75.79 -51.42 -29.90
N ARG A 372 75.86 -51.23 -28.57
CA ARG A 372 75.69 -49.91 -27.94
C ARG A 372 76.70 -48.89 -28.44
N HIS A 373 77.95 -49.31 -28.67
CA HIS A 373 78.98 -48.40 -29.16
C HIS A 373 78.71 -47.96 -30.61
N ALA A 374 78.25 -48.87 -31.46
CA ALA A 374 77.83 -48.52 -32.83
C ALA A 374 76.62 -47.57 -32.85
N MET A 375 75.62 -47.81 -32.00
CA MET A 375 74.43 -46.94 -31.88
C MET A 375 74.74 -45.55 -31.32
N ASN A 376 75.69 -45.44 -30.38
CA ASN A 376 76.05 -44.15 -29.80
C ASN A 376 76.70 -43.22 -30.83
N ASN A 377 77.50 -43.77 -31.74
CA ASN A 377 78.10 -43.00 -32.84
C ASN A 377 77.03 -42.52 -33.84
N ALA A 378 75.99 -43.33 -34.11
CA ALA A 378 74.87 -42.91 -34.95
C ALA A 378 74.00 -41.83 -34.28
N TYR A 379 73.82 -41.93 -32.96
CA TYR A 379 73.08 -40.95 -32.15
C TYR A 379 73.74 -39.56 -32.16
N GLU A 380 75.07 -39.48 -32.04
CA GLU A 380 75.79 -38.19 -32.06
C GLU A 380 75.64 -37.43 -33.39
N VAL A 381 75.52 -38.15 -34.51
CA VAL A 381 75.28 -37.53 -35.82
C VAL A 381 73.85 -36.99 -35.91
N LEU A 382 72.85 -37.77 -35.51
CA LEU A 382 71.43 -37.36 -35.53
C LEU A 382 71.13 -36.22 -34.54
N GLN A 383 71.82 -36.16 -33.41
CA GLN A 383 71.67 -35.09 -32.42
C GLN A 383 72.06 -33.73 -33.01
N LYS A 384 73.15 -33.67 -33.80
CA LYS A 384 73.60 -32.43 -34.44
C LYS A 384 72.63 -31.92 -35.51
N GLU A 385 71.99 -32.81 -36.25
CA GLU A 385 70.93 -32.47 -37.21
C GLU A 385 69.62 -32.04 -36.52
N GLN A 386 69.27 -32.65 -35.39
CA GLN A 386 68.08 -32.25 -34.61
C GLN A 386 68.24 -30.84 -34.03
N ASP A 387 69.41 -30.50 -33.49
CA ASP A 387 69.66 -29.21 -32.84
C ASP A 387 69.65 -28.04 -33.85
N THR A 388 70.04 -28.29 -35.10
CA THR A 388 69.97 -27.30 -36.17
C THR A 388 68.51 -27.06 -36.62
N LEU A 389 67.71 -28.11 -36.76
CA LEU A 389 66.28 -27.99 -37.10
C LEU A 389 65.43 -27.35 -35.99
N LYS A 390 65.71 -27.66 -34.72
CA LYS A 390 65.02 -27.03 -33.56
C LYS A 390 65.18 -25.52 -33.55
N LYS A 391 66.39 -25.00 -33.77
CA LYS A 391 66.65 -23.55 -33.81
C LYS A 391 65.88 -22.85 -34.92
N TYR A 392 65.74 -23.50 -36.07
CA TYR A 392 64.96 -22.97 -37.19
C TYR A 392 63.45 -22.95 -36.88
N GLY A 393 62.92 -24.03 -36.29
CA GLY A 393 61.52 -24.11 -35.87
C GLY A 393 61.13 -23.13 -34.76
N GLU A 394 62.01 -22.91 -33.78
CA GLU A 394 61.79 -21.91 -32.72
C GLU A 394 61.71 -20.48 -33.26
N HIS A 395 62.49 -20.16 -34.30
CA HIS A 395 62.41 -18.85 -34.94
C HIS A 395 61.08 -18.66 -35.68
N GLU A 396 60.60 -19.66 -36.43
CA GLU A 396 59.31 -19.55 -37.12
C GLU A 396 58.12 -19.52 -36.15
N ARG A 397 58.18 -20.29 -35.06
CA ARG A 397 57.14 -20.25 -34.01
C ARG A 397 57.02 -18.87 -33.35
N LYS A 398 58.14 -18.14 -33.15
CA LYS A 398 58.09 -16.76 -32.62
C LYS A 398 57.43 -15.78 -33.59
N LYS A 399 57.62 -15.94 -34.90
CA LYS A 399 56.91 -15.15 -35.92
C LYS A 399 55.41 -15.46 -35.92
N LEU A 400 55.03 -16.73 -35.81
CA LEU A 400 53.62 -17.13 -35.71
C LEU A 400 52.95 -16.56 -34.45
N GLN A 401 53.59 -16.67 -33.28
CA GLN A 401 53.01 -16.12 -32.03
C GLN A 401 52.83 -14.60 -32.06
N THR A 402 53.71 -13.87 -32.74
CA THR A 402 53.55 -12.41 -32.89
C THR A 402 52.39 -12.07 -33.81
N ILE A 403 52.18 -12.83 -34.89
CA ILE A 403 51.02 -12.67 -35.78
C ILE A 403 49.71 -13.07 -35.06
N GLU A 404 49.69 -14.18 -34.33
CA GLU A 404 48.52 -14.63 -33.56
C GLU A 404 48.11 -13.60 -32.49
N GLY A 405 49.09 -13.00 -31.80
CA GLY A 405 48.82 -11.94 -30.82
C GLY A 405 48.20 -10.69 -31.46
N ILE A 406 48.67 -10.29 -32.64
CA ILE A 406 48.08 -9.16 -33.38
C ILE A 406 46.65 -9.49 -33.80
N ILE A 407 46.40 -10.69 -34.35
CA ILE A 407 45.05 -11.10 -34.77
C ILE A 407 44.10 -11.17 -33.57
N ALA A 408 44.53 -11.71 -32.43
CA ALA A 408 43.70 -11.78 -31.23
C ALA A 408 43.28 -10.38 -30.73
N ASN A 409 44.24 -9.44 -30.69
CA ASN A 409 43.97 -8.06 -30.30
C ASN A 409 43.01 -7.35 -31.28
N GLU A 410 43.17 -7.56 -32.59
CA GLU A 410 42.27 -7.00 -33.60
C GLU A 410 40.86 -7.58 -33.49
N VAL A 411 40.72 -8.89 -33.24
CA VAL A 411 39.40 -9.53 -33.04
C VAL A 411 38.71 -9.01 -31.78
N GLU A 412 39.45 -8.80 -30.69
CA GLU A 412 38.90 -8.22 -29.45
C GLU A 412 38.49 -6.76 -29.66
N SER A 413 39.34 -5.96 -30.31
CA SER A 413 39.01 -4.57 -30.67
C SER A 413 37.79 -4.49 -31.60
N GLN A 414 37.64 -5.43 -32.53
CA GLN A 414 36.51 -5.46 -33.45
C GLN A 414 35.20 -5.80 -32.72
N LYS A 415 35.23 -6.75 -31.78
CA LYS A 415 34.08 -7.05 -30.90
C LYS A 415 33.67 -5.86 -30.03
N ASP A 416 34.64 -5.12 -29.49
CA ASP A 416 34.35 -3.93 -28.69
C ASP A 416 33.69 -2.82 -29.51
N VAL A 417 34.14 -2.63 -30.75
CA VAL A 417 33.53 -1.68 -31.70
C VAL A 417 32.13 -2.14 -32.12
N GLU A 418 31.93 -3.42 -32.41
CA GLU A 418 30.60 -3.97 -32.73
C GLU A 418 29.62 -3.83 -31.57
N ALA A 419 30.07 -4.11 -30.34
CA ALA A 419 29.26 -3.92 -29.14
C ALA A 419 28.94 -2.43 -28.90
N ALA A 420 29.87 -1.52 -29.19
CA ALA A 420 29.61 -0.08 -29.12
C ALA A 420 28.58 0.37 -30.16
N ILE A 421 28.67 -0.12 -31.40
CA ILE A 421 27.70 0.17 -32.47
C ILE A 421 26.31 -0.34 -32.10
N GLU A 422 26.20 -1.54 -31.53
CA GLU A 422 24.89 -2.10 -31.16
C GLU A 422 24.25 -1.33 -29.99
N ARG A 423 25.03 -0.93 -28.99
CA ARG A 423 24.55 -0.04 -27.92
C ARG A 423 24.05 1.30 -28.49
N GLU A 424 24.76 1.89 -29.43
CA GLU A 424 24.38 3.18 -30.01
C GLU A 424 23.12 3.07 -30.91
N ARG A 425 22.92 1.92 -31.56
CA ARG A 425 21.67 1.59 -32.27
C ARG A 425 20.50 1.45 -31.31
N GLU A 426 20.67 0.75 -30.20
CA GLU A 426 19.62 0.64 -29.18
C GLU A 426 19.24 2.00 -28.60
N ILE A 427 20.23 2.85 -28.30
CA ILE A 427 20.01 4.22 -27.82
C ILE A 427 19.25 5.02 -28.88
N SER A 428 19.66 4.96 -30.15
CA SER A 428 18.97 5.64 -31.25
C SER A 428 17.51 5.20 -31.40
N VAL A 429 17.22 3.89 -31.32
CA VAL A 429 15.83 3.37 -31.38
C VAL A 429 15.01 3.86 -30.19
N ARG A 430 15.58 3.90 -28.97
CA ARG A 430 14.90 4.44 -27.79
C ARG A 430 14.62 5.93 -27.95
N LEU A 431 15.60 6.72 -28.40
CA LEU A 431 15.44 8.15 -28.64
C LEU A 431 14.38 8.42 -29.71
N SER A 432 14.36 7.70 -30.84
CA SER A 432 13.31 7.84 -31.86
C SER A 432 11.91 7.52 -31.30
N LYS A 433 11.76 6.48 -30.47
CA LYS A 433 10.47 6.20 -29.81
C LYS A 433 10.05 7.30 -28.84
N THR A 434 10.99 7.89 -28.11
CA THR A 434 10.71 9.01 -27.20
C THR A 434 10.32 10.27 -27.97
N ILE A 435 11.03 10.58 -29.05
CA ILE A 435 10.70 11.70 -29.94
C ILE A 435 9.29 11.52 -30.52
N ALA A 436 8.96 10.34 -31.07
CA ALA A 436 7.64 10.08 -31.63
C ALA A 436 6.50 10.21 -30.59
N LYS A 437 6.74 9.80 -29.33
CA LYS A 437 5.79 10.02 -28.23
C LYS A 437 5.62 11.51 -27.92
N LEU A 438 6.72 12.24 -27.78
CA LEU A 438 6.70 13.68 -27.51
C LEU A 438 6.05 14.48 -28.65
N GLU A 439 6.24 14.07 -29.91
CA GLU A 439 5.57 14.66 -31.07
C GLU A 439 4.06 14.40 -31.02
N SER A 440 3.63 13.18 -30.72
CA SER A 440 2.21 12.83 -30.55
C SER A 440 1.56 13.59 -29.38
N GLU A 441 2.27 13.74 -28.26
CA GLU A 441 1.82 14.54 -27.12
C GLU A 441 1.74 16.02 -27.49
N ARG A 442 2.74 16.57 -28.18
CA ARG A 442 2.72 17.95 -28.67
C ARG A 442 1.51 18.20 -29.55
N GLU A 443 1.23 17.30 -30.50
CA GLU A 443 0.07 17.40 -31.40
C GLU A 443 -1.26 17.38 -30.64
N LYS A 444 -1.42 16.46 -29.67
CA LYS A 444 -2.59 16.42 -28.79
C LYS A 444 -2.79 17.72 -28.02
N TYR A 445 -1.74 18.22 -27.37
CA TYR A 445 -1.83 19.48 -26.61
C TYR A 445 -2.10 20.68 -27.51
N THR A 446 -1.55 20.74 -28.74
CA THR A 446 -1.94 21.80 -29.69
C THR A 446 -3.41 21.70 -30.10
N ALA A 447 -3.96 20.51 -30.28
CA ALA A 447 -5.38 20.33 -30.59
C ALA A 447 -6.28 20.76 -29.41
N GLU A 448 -5.92 20.38 -28.18
CA GLU A 448 -6.63 20.80 -26.96
C GLU A 448 -6.60 22.33 -26.78
N VAL A 449 -5.44 22.97 -27.01
CA VAL A 449 -5.31 24.43 -26.94
C VAL A 449 -6.17 25.10 -28.02
N LEU A 450 -6.18 24.59 -29.25
CA LEU A 450 -7.03 25.13 -30.32
C LEU A 450 -8.52 25.01 -29.98
N GLN A 451 -8.95 23.86 -29.46
CA GLN A 451 -10.33 23.64 -29.03
C GLN A 451 -10.73 24.58 -27.88
N ALA A 452 -9.85 24.78 -26.89
CA ALA A 452 -10.09 25.71 -25.79
C ALA A 452 -10.17 27.17 -26.27
N VAL A 453 -9.34 27.57 -27.24
CA VAL A 453 -9.39 28.90 -27.85
C VAL A 453 -10.70 29.12 -28.62
N GLU A 454 -11.18 28.12 -29.36
CA GLU A 454 -12.45 28.17 -30.09
C GLU A 454 -13.65 28.27 -29.13
N GLN A 455 -13.66 27.45 -28.07
CA GLN A 455 -14.68 27.52 -27.02
C GLN A 455 -14.67 28.87 -26.30
N HIS A 456 -13.49 29.40 -25.96
CA HIS A 456 -13.37 30.72 -25.35
C HIS A 456 -13.87 31.83 -26.29
N ALA A 457 -13.64 31.72 -27.60
CA ALA A 457 -14.15 32.67 -28.58
C ALA A 457 -15.69 32.64 -28.66
N LEU A 458 -16.29 31.45 -28.67
CA LEU A 458 -17.76 31.28 -28.65
C LEU A 458 -18.38 31.86 -27.37
N VAL A 459 -17.86 31.50 -26.20
CA VAL A 459 -18.36 32.01 -24.91
C VAL A 459 -18.20 33.53 -24.81
N LYS A 460 -17.13 34.10 -25.37
CA LYS A 460 -16.92 35.55 -25.41
C LYS A 460 -17.95 36.25 -26.29
N GLU A 461 -18.40 35.62 -27.38
CA GLU A 461 -19.45 36.18 -28.24
C GLU A 461 -20.83 36.07 -27.58
N ASP A 462 -21.13 34.93 -26.94
CA ASP A 462 -22.35 34.75 -26.14
C ASP A 462 -22.45 35.78 -25.01
N LEU A 463 -21.33 36.06 -24.33
CA LEU A 463 -21.27 37.08 -23.28
C LEU A 463 -21.56 38.49 -23.84
N LYS A 464 -21.08 38.82 -25.05
CA LYS A 464 -21.41 40.10 -25.69
C LYS A 464 -22.90 40.19 -26.02
N VAL A 465 -23.48 39.12 -26.59
CA VAL A 465 -24.92 39.06 -26.89
C VAL A 465 -25.74 39.23 -25.61
N ALA A 466 -25.40 38.50 -24.54
CA ALA A 466 -26.05 38.63 -23.24
C ALA A 466 -25.89 40.04 -22.62
N THR A 467 -24.74 40.69 -22.83
CA THR A 467 -24.51 42.06 -22.36
C THR A 467 -25.39 43.06 -23.13
N ILE A 468 -25.56 42.88 -24.44
CA ILE A 468 -26.44 43.71 -25.27
C ILE A 468 -27.89 43.54 -24.83
N THR A 469 -28.37 42.30 -24.63
CA THR A 469 -29.75 42.04 -24.20
C THR A 469 -30.03 42.55 -22.79
N CYS A 470 -29.08 42.42 -21.86
CA CYS A 470 -29.17 43.06 -20.53
C CYS A 470 -29.29 44.59 -20.65
N ASN A 471 -28.52 45.23 -21.53
CA ASN A 471 -28.61 46.68 -21.72
C ASN A 471 -29.94 47.12 -22.36
N GLU A 472 -30.47 46.33 -23.31
CA GLU A 472 -31.78 46.59 -23.93
C GLU A 472 -32.94 46.41 -22.94
N THR A 473 -32.91 45.34 -22.15
CA THR A 473 -33.91 45.10 -21.10
C THR A 473 -33.85 46.16 -20.00
N GLN A 474 -32.66 46.59 -19.60
CA GLN A 474 -32.47 47.70 -18.66
C GLN A 474 -33.08 49.00 -19.20
N LYS A 475 -32.84 49.35 -20.46
CA LYS A 475 -33.49 50.51 -21.11
C LYS A 475 -35.01 50.38 -21.15
N ALA A 476 -35.54 49.19 -21.47
CA ALA A 476 -36.98 48.96 -21.48
C ALA A 476 -37.61 49.13 -20.09
N ILE A 477 -36.91 48.70 -19.03
CA ILE A 477 -37.31 48.91 -17.64
C ILE A 477 -37.34 50.42 -17.34
N GLU A 478 -36.28 51.16 -17.63
CA GLU A 478 -36.20 52.60 -17.41
C GLU A 478 -37.31 53.37 -18.15
N GLU A 479 -37.61 53.00 -19.40
CA GLU A 479 -38.72 53.58 -20.17
C GLU A 479 -40.10 53.24 -19.57
N SER A 480 -40.26 52.04 -19.02
CA SER A 480 -41.49 51.62 -18.33
C SER A 480 -41.69 52.37 -17.01
N GLU A 481 -40.61 52.58 -16.24
CA GLU A 481 -40.62 53.37 -15.00
C GLU A 481 -40.93 54.84 -15.26
N GLN A 482 -40.37 55.43 -16.32
CA GLN A 482 -40.70 56.79 -16.74
C GLN A 482 -42.18 56.92 -17.17
N ARG A 483 -42.72 55.92 -17.88
CA ARG A 483 -44.16 55.88 -18.23
C ARG A 483 -45.04 55.76 -16.98
N LEU A 484 -44.68 54.89 -16.04
CA LEU A 484 -45.39 54.74 -14.77
C LEU A 484 -45.39 56.05 -13.99
N LYS A 485 -44.24 56.73 -13.88
CA LYS A 485 -44.11 58.02 -13.19
C LYS A 485 -44.96 59.10 -13.84
N LYS A 486 -45.03 59.15 -15.18
CA LYS A 486 -45.95 60.05 -15.91
C LYS A 486 -47.42 59.74 -15.62
N GLN A 487 -47.81 58.47 -15.62
CA GLN A 487 -49.19 58.07 -15.29
C GLN A 487 -49.56 58.35 -13.83
N GLN A 488 -48.63 58.13 -12.89
CA GLN A 488 -48.81 58.49 -11.48
C GLN A 488 -49.04 59.99 -11.33
N GLY A 489 -48.24 60.82 -12.01
CA GLY A 489 -48.44 62.27 -12.01
C GLY A 489 -49.81 62.70 -12.55
N LEU A 490 -50.27 62.11 -13.65
CA LEU A 490 -51.61 62.37 -14.20
C LEU A 490 -52.73 61.93 -13.26
N TYR A 491 -52.57 60.78 -12.59
CA TYR A 491 -53.53 60.28 -11.62
C TYR A 491 -53.59 61.17 -10.37
N GLU A 492 -52.45 61.63 -9.87
CA GLU A 492 -52.36 62.58 -8.75
C GLU A 492 -53.00 63.92 -9.11
N GLN A 493 -52.78 64.42 -10.32
CA GLN A 493 -53.44 65.62 -10.83
C GLN A 493 -54.96 65.45 -10.88
N ALA A 494 -55.47 64.38 -11.51
CA ALA A 494 -56.90 64.13 -11.59
C ALA A 494 -57.55 63.93 -10.20
N ARG A 495 -56.82 63.28 -9.28
CA ARG A 495 -57.25 63.11 -7.88
C ARG A 495 -57.30 64.45 -7.15
N ALA A 496 -56.31 65.33 -7.35
CA ALA A 496 -56.28 66.66 -6.77
C ALA A 496 -57.42 67.53 -7.32
N GLU A 497 -57.67 67.50 -8.63
CA GLU A 497 -58.79 68.19 -9.28
C GLU A 497 -60.14 67.68 -8.76
N ARG A 498 -60.35 66.35 -8.71
CA ARG A 498 -61.56 65.76 -8.13
C ARG A 498 -61.78 66.25 -6.69
N ASN A 499 -60.75 66.19 -5.86
CA ASN A 499 -60.84 66.64 -4.47
C ASN A 499 -61.14 68.15 -4.39
N LEU A 500 -60.56 68.97 -5.27
CA LEU A 500 -60.86 70.41 -5.36
C LEU A 500 -62.32 70.65 -5.75
N TYR A 501 -62.86 69.92 -6.73
CA TYR A 501 -64.26 70.04 -7.13
C TYR A 501 -65.22 69.51 -6.06
N THR A 502 -64.88 68.42 -5.36
CA THR A 502 -65.66 67.94 -4.21
C THR A 502 -65.66 68.98 -3.09
N LYS A 503 -64.52 69.62 -2.81
CA LYS A 503 -64.43 70.71 -1.83
C LYS A 503 -65.32 71.89 -2.24
N LYS A 504 -65.22 72.35 -3.49
CA LYS A 504 -66.06 73.44 -4.03
C LYS A 504 -67.55 73.10 -4.04
N LEU A 505 -67.90 71.83 -4.31
CA LEU A 505 -69.29 71.37 -4.27
C LEU A 505 -69.83 71.40 -2.84
N ILE A 506 -69.05 70.93 -1.87
CA ILE A 506 -69.41 70.97 -0.45
C ILE A 506 -69.53 72.43 0.00
N GLU A 507 -68.56 73.29 -0.32
CA GLU A 507 -68.61 74.73 -0.01
C GLU A 507 -69.87 75.38 -0.61
N SER A 508 -70.23 75.07 -1.86
CA SER A 508 -71.46 75.57 -2.48
C SER A 508 -72.74 75.00 -1.84
N GLN A 509 -72.73 73.72 -1.44
CA GLN A 509 -73.86 73.10 -0.73
C GLN A 509 -74.05 73.70 0.67
N ASP A 510 -72.94 73.95 1.36
CA ASP A 510 -72.90 74.62 2.65
C ASP A 510 -73.39 76.06 2.51
N GLU A 511 -72.93 76.83 1.52
CA GLU A 511 -73.44 78.19 1.23
C GLU A 511 -74.96 78.19 0.96
N VAL A 512 -75.46 77.23 0.17
CA VAL A 512 -76.91 77.10 -0.10
C VAL A 512 -77.66 76.71 1.17
N MET A 513 -77.11 75.83 2.00
CA MET A 513 -77.68 75.48 3.29
C MET A 513 -77.69 76.65 4.25
N GLU A 514 -76.58 77.39 4.36
CA GLU A 514 -76.44 78.58 5.20
C GLU A 514 -77.42 79.67 4.77
N LEU A 515 -77.63 79.88 3.46
CA LEU A 515 -78.65 80.82 2.98
C LEU A 515 -80.05 80.34 3.34
N LYS A 516 -80.38 79.05 3.15
CA LYS A 516 -81.68 78.48 3.55
C LYS A 516 -81.90 78.53 5.07
N GLN A 517 -80.86 78.27 5.84
CA GLN A 517 -80.89 78.30 7.28
C GLN A 517 -80.93 79.74 7.78
N GLY A 518 -80.26 80.68 7.12
CA GLY A 518 -80.32 82.12 7.35
C GLY A 518 -81.72 82.69 7.14
N PHE A 519 -82.44 82.24 6.10
CA PHE A 519 -83.87 82.59 5.93
C PHE A 519 -84.73 82.07 7.09
N ARG A 520 -84.53 80.83 7.52
CA ARG A 520 -85.26 80.26 8.67
C ARG A 520 -84.86 80.89 10.00
N MET A 521 -83.58 81.23 10.16
CA MET A 521 -83.03 81.86 11.34
C MET A 521 -83.39 83.33 11.42
N MET A 522 -83.58 84.08 10.33
CA MET A 522 -84.14 85.44 10.45
C MET A 522 -85.56 85.40 11.02
N ASP A 523 -86.40 84.47 10.56
CA ASP A 523 -87.74 84.26 11.11
C ASP A 523 -87.73 83.78 12.56
N HIS A 524 -86.76 82.93 12.91
CA HIS A 524 -86.64 82.39 14.26
C HIS A 524 -85.89 83.33 15.21
N GLN A 525 -84.93 84.14 14.77
CA GLN A 525 -84.17 85.11 15.57
C GLN A 525 -85.03 86.27 16.01
N ILE A 526 -86.07 86.64 15.23
CA ILE A 526 -87.10 87.56 15.73
C ILE A 526 -87.83 86.98 16.95
N ARG A 527 -87.95 85.65 17.06
CA ARG A 527 -88.59 84.97 18.20
C ARG A 527 -87.60 84.56 19.30
N GLN A 528 -86.40 84.12 18.94
CA GLN A 528 -85.36 83.62 19.84
C GLN A 528 -84.54 84.73 20.51
N LEU A 529 -84.41 85.93 19.93
CA LEU A 529 -83.81 87.07 20.65
C LEU A 529 -84.60 87.45 21.91
N LYS A 530 -85.87 87.01 22.03
CA LYS A 530 -86.66 87.16 23.25
C LYS A 530 -86.44 86.03 24.28
N GLU A 531 -85.97 84.85 23.88
CA GLU A 531 -85.82 83.69 24.79
C GLU A 531 -84.34 83.36 25.11
N GLU A 532 -83.40 83.65 24.21
CA GLU A 532 -81.97 83.36 24.40
C GLU A 532 -81.27 84.32 25.36
N LEU A 533 -81.88 85.47 25.67
CA LEU A 533 -81.40 86.35 26.75
C LEU A 533 -81.53 85.68 28.13
N ALA A 534 -82.46 84.73 28.30
CA ALA A 534 -82.67 84.03 29.57
C ALA A 534 -81.88 82.71 29.71
N MET A 535 -81.51 82.05 28.61
CA MET A 535 -80.91 80.70 28.65
C MET A 535 -79.38 80.68 28.63
N LYS A 536 -78.70 81.71 28.08
CA LYS A 536 -77.24 81.75 28.04
C LYS A 536 -76.56 82.00 29.38
N GLU A 537 -77.30 82.44 30.38
CA GLU A 537 -76.76 82.65 31.73
C GLU A 537 -76.50 81.33 32.47
N LYS A 538 -77.19 80.24 32.12
CA LYS A 538 -77.06 78.93 32.80
C LYS A 538 -76.01 78.01 32.20
N LYS A 539 -75.79 78.01 30.88
CA LYS A 539 -74.85 77.08 30.21
C LYS A 539 -73.36 77.38 30.44
N PHE A 540 -73.01 78.62 30.77
CA PHE A 540 -71.62 79.03 30.98
C PHE A 540 -70.97 78.34 32.21
N GLN A 541 -71.76 77.94 33.21
CA GLN A 541 -71.24 77.32 34.43
C GLN A 541 -70.78 75.86 34.20
N ASP A 542 -71.43 75.11 33.31
CA ASP A 542 -71.18 73.67 33.15
C ASP A 542 -69.91 73.35 32.33
N GLU A 543 -69.63 74.09 31.25
CA GLU A 543 -68.48 73.83 30.34
C GLU A 543 -67.12 74.07 31.01
N THR A 544 -67.07 74.97 32.00
CA THR A 544 -65.83 75.30 32.71
C THR A 544 -65.30 74.12 33.54
N SER A 545 -66.17 73.21 33.97
CA SER A 545 -65.81 72.03 34.79
C SER A 545 -65.17 70.91 33.97
N ALA A 546 -65.65 70.66 32.75
CA ALA A 546 -65.20 69.56 31.89
C ALA A 546 -63.77 69.76 31.36
N GLN A 547 -63.35 71.01 31.12
CA GLN A 547 -62.04 71.33 30.55
C GLN A 547 -60.86 71.02 31.49
N LYS A 548 -61.06 71.07 32.81
CA LYS A 548 -60.01 70.72 33.80
C LYS A 548 -59.64 69.23 33.74
N ILE A 549 -60.64 68.34 33.61
CA ILE A 549 -60.43 66.88 33.63
C ILE A 549 -59.65 66.40 32.38
N ALA A 550 -59.86 67.03 31.23
CA ALA A 550 -59.20 66.64 29.98
C ALA A 550 -57.68 66.96 30.00
N LYS A 551 -57.27 68.06 30.63
CA LYS A 551 -55.84 68.45 30.69
C LYS A 551 -55.00 67.48 31.51
N GLU A 552 -55.54 66.89 32.58
CA GLU A 552 -54.81 65.93 33.41
C GLU A 552 -54.56 64.58 32.71
N LYS A 553 -55.51 64.10 31.90
CA LYS A 553 -55.34 62.87 31.12
C LYS A 553 -54.24 63.00 30.07
N LEU A 554 -54.16 64.15 29.39
CA LEU A 554 -53.14 64.42 28.38
C LEU A 554 -51.72 64.41 28.98
N ALA A 555 -51.56 64.96 30.19
CA ALA A 555 -50.27 65.00 30.88
C ALA A 555 -49.75 63.59 31.24
N LYS A 556 -50.62 62.66 31.62
CA LYS A 556 -50.24 61.26 31.92
C LYS A 556 -49.74 60.52 30.69
N VAL A 557 -50.43 60.66 29.56
CA VAL A 557 -50.03 59.98 28.30
C VAL A 557 -48.67 60.47 27.81
N ARG A 558 -48.39 61.77 27.91
CA ARG A 558 -47.08 62.34 27.52
C ARG A 558 -45.92 61.77 28.33
N ARG A 559 -46.11 61.49 29.62
CA ARG A 559 -45.07 60.85 30.45
C ARG A 559 -44.75 59.43 29.98
N VAL A 560 -45.77 58.62 29.74
CA VAL A 560 -45.60 57.23 29.27
C VAL A 560 -44.88 57.18 27.93
N VAL A 561 -45.23 58.07 27.00
CA VAL A 561 -44.54 58.15 25.70
C VAL A 561 -43.06 58.48 25.92
N ASN A 562 -42.74 59.48 26.74
CA ASN A 562 -41.36 59.88 26.98
C ASN A 562 -40.51 58.78 27.63
N GLU A 563 -41.07 58.03 28.60
CA GLU A 563 -40.41 56.87 29.21
C GLU A 563 -40.11 55.77 28.19
N ARG A 564 -41.05 55.50 27.27
CA ARG A 564 -40.87 54.48 26.22
C ARG A 564 -39.83 54.91 25.17
N THR A 565 -39.76 56.19 24.83
CA THR A 565 -38.74 56.70 23.90
C THR A 565 -37.33 56.55 24.49
N ILE A 566 -37.13 56.89 25.76
CA ILE A 566 -35.84 56.72 26.44
C ILE A 566 -35.42 55.24 26.47
N ALA A 567 -36.33 54.33 26.81
CA ALA A 567 -36.04 52.90 26.81
C ALA A 567 -35.65 52.36 25.42
N LEU A 568 -36.28 52.87 24.35
CA LEU A 568 -35.94 52.50 22.98
C LEU A 568 -34.52 52.96 22.61
N ASP A 569 -34.17 54.21 22.92
CA ASP A 569 -32.85 54.77 22.64
C ASP A 569 -31.73 53.99 23.36
N ASP A 570 -31.98 53.56 24.60
CA ASP A 570 -31.05 52.71 25.35
C ASP A 570 -30.88 51.33 24.69
N THR A 571 -31.95 50.72 24.17
CA THR A 571 -31.84 49.44 23.44
C THR A 571 -31.07 49.58 22.13
N ILE A 572 -31.26 50.68 21.39
CA ILE A 572 -30.54 50.96 20.14
C ILE A 572 -29.04 51.07 20.42
N ARG A 573 -28.65 51.84 21.45
CA ARG A 573 -27.23 51.95 21.87
C ARG A 573 -26.63 50.60 22.25
N ASN A 574 -27.38 49.75 22.95
CA ASN A 574 -26.91 48.40 23.29
C ASN A 574 -26.72 47.52 22.04
N CYS A 575 -27.61 47.60 21.05
CA CYS A 575 -27.44 46.89 19.78
C CYS A 575 -26.20 47.36 19.01
N GLU A 576 -25.92 48.67 18.98
CA GLU A 576 -24.71 49.22 18.36
C GLU A 576 -23.44 48.73 19.06
N ASN A 577 -23.43 48.69 20.39
CA ASN A 577 -22.31 48.14 21.18
C ASN A 577 -22.07 46.66 20.88
N VAL A 578 -23.15 45.85 20.82
CA VAL A 578 -23.06 44.43 20.45
C VAL A 578 -22.52 44.26 19.02
N ALA A 579 -22.98 45.08 18.06
CA ALA A 579 -22.48 45.04 16.69
C ALA A 579 -20.99 45.39 16.59
N GLN A 580 -20.51 46.35 17.38
CA GLN A 580 -19.07 46.67 17.47
C GLN A 580 -18.26 45.50 18.08
N ASN A 581 -18.78 44.87 19.14
CA ASN A 581 -18.15 43.70 19.75
C ASN A 581 -18.07 42.52 18.77
N ILE A 582 -19.12 42.27 17.98
CA ILE A 582 -19.10 41.24 16.93
C ILE A 582 -18.02 41.57 15.89
N LYS A 583 -17.91 42.81 15.43
CA LYS A 583 -16.84 43.22 14.50
C LYS A 583 -15.43 43.00 15.09
N GLN A 584 -15.24 43.25 16.39
CA GLN A 584 -13.97 42.98 17.05
C GLN A 584 -13.68 41.48 17.15
N LEU A 585 -14.66 40.67 17.54
CA LEU A 585 -14.51 39.21 17.61
C LEU A 585 -14.20 38.59 16.26
N VAL A 586 -14.84 39.05 15.18
CA VAL A 586 -14.53 38.60 13.81
C VAL A 586 -13.08 38.90 13.42
N LYS A 587 -12.54 40.07 13.82
CA LYS A 587 -11.11 40.37 13.60
C LYS A 587 -10.20 39.40 14.36
N VAL A 588 -10.52 39.11 15.62
CA VAL A 588 -9.75 38.15 16.44
C VAL A 588 -9.80 36.75 15.84
N VAL A 589 -10.96 36.29 15.39
CA VAL A 589 -11.10 34.98 14.72
C VAL A 589 -10.25 34.91 13.46
N ASN A 590 -10.29 35.94 12.61
CA ASN A 590 -9.47 35.98 11.39
C ASN A 590 -7.96 35.99 11.71
N GLU A 591 -7.55 36.69 12.77
CA GLU A 591 -6.15 36.68 13.25
C GLU A 591 -5.75 35.28 13.75
N CYS A 592 -6.61 34.62 14.52
CA CYS A 592 -6.39 33.25 14.98
C CYS A 592 -6.34 32.25 13.84
N ASP A 593 -7.23 32.35 12.84
CA ASP A 593 -7.22 31.48 11.66
C ASP A 593 -5.95 31.67 10.82
N LYS A 594 -5.48 32.93 10.70
CA LYS A 594 -4.19 33.23 10.05
C LYS A 594 -3.03 32.60 10.82
N GLN A 595 -2.97 32.77 12.13
CA GLN A 595 -1.94 32.14 12.98
C GLN A 595 -1.99 30.61 12.92
N LEU A 596 -3.18 30.02 12.90
CA LEU A 596 -3.37 28.57 12.75
C LEU A 596 -2.85 28.08 11.40
N SER A 597 -3.10 28.83 10.32
CA SER A 597 -2.60 28.53 8.98
C SER A 597 -1.08 28.61 8.91
N GLU A 598 -0.48 29.66 9.49
CA GLU A 598 0.97 29.82 9.61
C GLU A 598 1.60 28.69 10.43
N GLN A 599 1.02 28.32 11.58
CA GLN A 599 1.49 27.19 12.39
C GLN A 599 1.38 25.85 11.65
N ARG A 600 0.33 25.62 10.86
CA ARG A 600 0.20 24.42 10.02
C ARG A 600 1.28 24.36 8.94
N GLN A 601 1.58 25.48 8.28
CA GLN A 601 2.66 25.54 7.30
C GLN A 601 4.03 25.29 7.94
N MET A 602 4.29 25.87 9.12
CA MET A 602 5.51 25.61 9.89
C MET A 602 5.61 24.14 10.31
N PHE A 603 4.53 23.53 10.77
CA PHE A 603 4.49 22.10 11.10
C PHE A 603 4.79 21.22 9.89
N LEU A 604 4.21 21.52 8.72
CA LEU A 604 4.50 20.82 7.46
C LEU A 604 5.98 20.97 7.07
N SER A 605 6.55 22.17 7.20
CA SER A 605 7.99 22.41 6.94
C SER A 605 8.86 21.56 7.87
N VAL A 606 8.58 21.56 9.18
CA VAL A 606 9.31 20.78 10.17
C VAL A 606 9.14 19.28 9.95
N SER A 607 7.95 18.82 9.55
CA SER A 607 7.71 17.41 9.21
C SER A 607 8.53 16.99 7.98
N ASN A 608 8.56 17.83 6.94
CA ASN A 608 9.37 17.58 5.75
C ASN A 608 10.87 17.55 6.08
N GLU A 609 11.35 18.48 6.92
CA GLU A 609 12.73 18.47 7.41
C GLU A 609 13.06 17.21 8.21
N ARG A 610 12.17 16.79 9.12
CA ARG A 610 12.30 15.52 9.86
C ARG A 610 12.38 14.34 8.90
N ASP A 611 11.55 14.29 7.87
CA ASP A 611 11.51 13.17 6.92
C ASP A 611 12.75 13.14 6.02
N MET A 612 13.24 14.31 5.60
CA MET A 612 14.50 14.46 4.89
C MET A 612 15.69 14.02 5.75
N LEU A 613 15.76 14.48 7.01
CA LEU A 613 16.80 14.08 7.95
C LEU A 613 16.72 12.59 8.30
N GLY A 614 15.52 12.03 8.46
CA GLY A 614 15.30 10.60 8.66
C GLY A 614 15.82 9.77 7.48
N THR A 615 15.52 10.20 6.25
CA THR A 615 16.03 9.56 5.03
C THR A 615 17.56 9.67 4.92
N GLN A 616 18.13 10.83 5.27
CA GLN A 616 19.59 11.02 5.31
C GLN A 616 20.24 10.13 6.36
N LEU A 617 19.64 9.98 7.55
CA LEU A 617 20.13 9.12 8.62
C LEU A 617 20.17 7.66 8.18
N ILE A 618 19.12 7.17 7.52
CA ILE A 618 19.07 5.81 6.96
C ILE A 618 20.21 5.63 5.95
N ARG A 619 20.35 6.54 4.97
CA ARG A 619 21.44 6.48 3.99
C ARG A 619 22.82 6.48 4.64
N ARG A 620 23.03 7.30 5.68
CA ARG A 620 24.31 7.33 6.43
C ARG A 620 24.55 6.05 7.20
N ASN A 621 23.51 5.41 7.71
CA ASN A 621 23.62 4.12 8.39
C ASN A 621 23.97 2.99 7.39
N ASP A 622 23.36 3.00 6.19
CA ASP A 622 23.71 2.08 5.11
C ASP A 622 25.16 2.30 4.63
N GLU A 623 25.59 3.55 4.47
CA GLU A 623 26.99 3.89 4.16
C GLU A 623 27.95 3.39 5.26
N LEU A 624 27.61 3.56 6.53
CA LEU A 624 28.40 3.04 7.65
C LEU A 624 28.48 1.50 7.63
N ALA A 625 27.36 0.81 7.36
CA ALA A 625 27.34 -0.65 7.21
C ALA A 625 28.24 -1.12 6.05
N LEU A 626 28.19 -0.44 4.91
CA LEU A 626 29.09 -0.70 3.78
C LEU A 626 30.56 -0.45 4.12
N LEU A 627 30.86 0.59 4.91
CA LEU A 627 32.21 0.86 5.38
C LEU A 627 32.70 -0.21 6.36
N TYR A 628 31.85 -0.70 7.27
CA TYR A 628 32.21 -1.81 8.16
C TYR A 628 32.48 -3.11 7.40
N GLU A 629 31.65 -3.46 6.41
CA GLU A 629 31.90 -4.60 5.53
C GLU A 629 33.20 -4.41 4.72
N LYS A 630 33.47 -3.20 4.21
CA LYS A 630 34.72 -2.90 3.51
C LYS A 630 35.95 -3.06 4.41
N ILE A 631 35.89 -2.59 5.66
CA ILE A 631 36.96 -2.75 6.65
C ILE A 631 37.16 -4.23 6.97
N ARG A 632 36.08 -4.99 7.18
CA ARG A 632 36.14 -6.43 7.42
C ARG A 632 36.82 -7.18 6.27
N MET A 633 36.39 -6.92 5.03
CA MET A 633 37.01 -7.50 3.84
C MET A 633 38.49 -7.13 3.72
N GLN A 634 38.86 -5.89 4.01
CA GLN A 634 40.26 -5.45 4.03
C GLN A 634 41.08 -6.15 5.13
N GLN A 635 40.52 -6.36 6.32
CA GLN A 635 41.17 -7.10 7.40
C GLN A 635 41.39 -8.57 7.02
N GLU A 636 40.43 -9.22 6.36
CA GLU A 636 40.57 -10.59 5.85
C GLU A 636 41.61 -10.70 4.72
N VAL A 637 41.73 -9.68 3.86
CA VAL A 637 42.79 -9.62 2.84
C VAL A 637 44.16 -9.40 3.48
N LEU A 638 44.26 -8.49 4.45
CA LEU A 638 45.49 -8.24 5.20
C LEU A 638 45.94 -9.48 5.97
N SER A 639 45.03 -10.18 6.67
CA SER A 639 45.37 -11.39 7.43
C SER A 639 45.90 -12.50 6.51
N ARG A 640 45.27 -12.71 5.35
CA ARG A 640 45.77 -13.61 4.29
C ARG A 640 47.13 -13.16 3.75
N GLY A 641 47.30 -11.86 3.49
CA GLY A 641 48.57 -11.27 3.07
C GLY A 641 49.69 -11.49 4.09
N TYR A 642 49.43 -11.24 5.37
CA TYR A 642 50.38 -11.50 6.47
C TYR A 642 50.73 -12.99 6.61
N ALA A 643 49.76 -13.89 6.43
CA ALA A 643 50.01 -15.33 6.42
C ALA A 643 50.92 -15.73 5.24
N ALA A 644 50.64 -15.23 4.04
CA ALA A 644 51.46 -15.48 2.85
C ALA A 644 52.89 -14.91 3.01
N CYS A 645 53.03 -13.69 3.54
CA CYS A 645 54.33 -13.08 3.83
C CYS A 645 55.12 -13.90 4.85
N ARG A 646 54.48 -14.39 5.93
CA ARG A 646 55.12 -15.28 6.91
C ARG A 646 55.58 -16.59 6.28
N ALA A 647 54.76 -17.22 5.44
CA ALA A 647 55.15 -18.42 4.71
C ALA A 647 56.38 -18.16 3.81
N ARG A 648 56.41 -17.03 3.09
CA ARG A 648 57.57 -16.65 2.26
C ARG A 648 58.82 -16.31 3.07
N GLN A 649 58.68 -15.74 4.25
CA GLN A 649 59.81 -15.53 5.16
C GLN A 649 60.40 -16.87 5.62
N GLU A 650 59.56 -17.85 5.90
CA GLU A 650 60.00 -19.20 6.28
C GLU A 650 60.66 -19.93 5.10
N ASP A 651 60.10 -19.83 3.89
CA ASP A 651 60.74 -20.33 2.66
C ASP A 651 62.13 -19.71 2.45
N MET A 652 62.25 -18.38 2.61
CA MET A 652 63.54 -17.69 2.51
C MET A 652 64.52 -18.16 3.58
N ARG A 653 64.06 -18.42 4.81
CA ARG A 653 64.88 -18.96 5.89
C ARG A 653 65.40 -20.35 5.54
N LEU A 654 64.54 -21.24 5.04
CA LEU A 654 64.88 -22.58 4.59
C LEU A 654 65.85 -22.56 3.41
N LEU A 655 65.64 -21.68 2.43
CA LEU A 655 66.54 -21.51 1.29
C LEU A 655 67.91 -20.97 1.69
N ARG A 656 67.98 -20.06 2.67
CA ARG A 656 69.27 -19.61 3.22
C ARG A 656 70.03 -20.75 3.87
N LEU A 657 69.37 -21.56 4.72
CA LEU A 657 69.97 -22.76 5.31
C LEU A 657 70.45 -23.73 4.23
N LYS A 658 69.63 -24.00 3.21
CA LYS A 658 70.02 -24.89 2.12
C LYS A 658 71.19 -24.36 1.31
N THR A 659 71.24 -23.05 1.10
CA THR A 659 72.36 -22.38 0.42
C THR A 659 73.64 -22.47 1.23
N GLU A 660 73.57 -22.30 2.56
CA GLU A 660 74.72 -22.48 3.45
C GLU A 660 75.21 -23.93 3.46
N ASP A 661 74.30 -24.90 3.51
CA ASP A 661 74.64 -26.32 3.41
C ASP A 661 75.30 -26.66 2.07
N LEU A 662 74.75 -26.16 0.95
CA LEU A 662 75.35 -26.35 -0.37
C LEU A 662 76.73 -25.69 -0.47
N LYS A 663 76.92 -24.49 0.11
CA LYS A 663 78.25 -23.85 0.20
C LYS A 663 79.23 -24.69 1.02
N ARG A 664 78.79 -25.29 2.13
CA ARG A 664 79.62 -26.20 2.94
C ARG A 664 79.98 -27.46 2.15
N GLN A 665 79.01 -28.09 1.50
CA GLN A 665 79.22 -29.27 0.65
C GLN A 665 80.17 -28.96 -0.50
N ALA A 666 80.02 -27.81 -1.17
CA ALA A 666 80.91 -27.36 -2.22
C ALA A 666 82.34 -27.16 -1.71
N LYS A 667 82.55 -26.54 -0.53
CA LYS A 667 83.87 -26.41 0.09
C LYS A 667 84.51 -27.76 0.43
N ILE A 668 83.72 -28.72 0.92
CA ILE A 668 84.22 -30.07 1.21
C ILE A 668 84.61 -30.79 -0.08
N ALA A 669 83.78 -30.67 -1.13
CA ALA A 669 84.07 -31.24 -2.44
C ALA A 669 85.32 -30.63 -3.08
N ASP A 670 85.51 -29.31 -2.96
CA ASP A 670 86.69 -28.60 -3.47
C ASP A 670 87.98 -29.07 -2.77
N ARG A 671 87.96 -29.24 -1.44
CA ARG A 671 89.10 -29.83 -0.70
C ARG A 671 89.40 -31.26 -1.17
N ARG A 672 88.38 -32.10 -1.30
CA ARG A 672 88.56 -33.47 -1.82
C ARG A 672 89.14 -33.48 -3.24
N ALA A 673 88.72 -32.54 -4.08
CA ALA A 673 89.25 -32.39 -5.43
C ALA A 673 90.73 -31.96 -5.43
N GLN A 674 91.14 -31.09 -4.51
CA GLN A 674 92.54 -30.72 -4.31
C GLN A 674 93.38 -31.92 -3.85
N ASP A 675 92.90 -32.68 -2.86
CA ASP A 675 93.56 -33.88 -2.34
C ASP A 675 93.71 -34.97 -3.42
N THR A 676 92.81 -35.00 -4.40
CA THR A 676 92.83 -36.00 -5.49
C THR A 676 94.12 -35.94 -6.30
N LYS A 677 94.70 -34.74 -6.51
CA LYS A 677 95.98 -34.61 -7.22
C LYS A 677 97.15 -35.16 -6.40
N GLN A 678 97.20 -34.83 -5.11
CA GLN A 678 98.21 -35.35 -4.20
C GLN A 678 98.13 -36.88 -4.11
N LEU A 679 96.93 -37.42 -3.93
CA LEU A 679 96.71 -38.87 -3.88
C LEU A 679 97.13 -39.56 -5.19
N GLN A 680 96.95 -38.93 -6.35
CA GLN A 680 97.45 -39.47 -7.62
C GLN A 680 98.98 -39.51 -7.68
N GLU A 681 99.67 -38.52 -7.13
CA GLU A 681 101.14 -38.50 -7.04
C GLU A 681 101.65 -39.54 -6.03
N ASP A 682 101.02 -39.62 -4.85
CA ASP A 682 101.35 -40.62 -3.83
C ASP A 682 101.15 -42.05 -4.36
N ILE A 683 100.07 -42.30 -5.11
CA ILE A 683 99.84 -43.59 -5.77
C ILE A 683 100.96 -43.89 -6.78
N LYS A 684 101.36 -42.91 -7.61
CA LYS A 684 102.47 -43.11 -8.57
C LYS A 684 103.77 -43.43 -7.84
N GLN A 685 104.07 -42.71 -6.77
CA GLN A 685 105.29 -42.93 -5.97
C GLN A 685 105.26 -44.30 -5.30
N LEU A 686 104.15 -44.68 -4.67
CA LEU A 686 103.98 -45.99 -4.06
C LEU A 686 104.07 -47.13 -5.07
N VAL A 687 103.52 -46.95 -6.28
CA VAL A 687 103.67 -47.93 -7.37
C VAL A 687 105.13 -48.04 -7.80
N TYR A 688 105.85 -46.92 -7.94
CA TYR A 688 107.29 -46.92 -8.22
C TYR A 688 108.08 -47.65 -7.13
N ASP A 689 107.89 -47.28 -5.86
CA ASP A 689 108.56 -47.91 -4.71
C ASP A 689 108.27 -49.41 -4.64
N LEU A 690 107.01 -49.80 -4.89
CA LEU A 690 106.61 -51.22 -4.95
C LEU A 690 107.35 -51.96 -6.07
N THR A 691 107.51 -51.35 -7.25
CA THR A 691 108.27 -51.97 -8.35
C THR A 691 109.76 -52.10 -8.01
N VAL A 692 110.36 -51.09 -7.38
CA VAL A 692 111.76 -51.13 -6.93
C VAL A 692 111.96 -52.22 -5.88
N GLN A 693 111.05 -52.32 -4.89
CA GLN A 693 111.13 -53.36 -3.87
C GLN A 693 110.93 -54.75 -4.47
N ARG A 694 110.00 -54.92 -5.41
CA ARG A 694 109.84 -56.18 -6.14
C ARG A 694 111.11 -56.57 -6.90
N ALA A 695 111.74 -55.64 -7.61
CA ALA A 695 112.99 -55.89 -8.31
C ALA A 695 114.15 -56.24 -7.35
N LYS A 696 114.24 -55.56 -6.21
CA LYS A 696 115.24 -55.84 -5.18
C LYS A 696 115.06 -57.23 -4.57
N VAL A 697 113.82 -57.60 -4.23
CA VAL A 697 113.51 -58.93 -3.73
C VAL A 697 113.87 -59.97 -4.80
N GLN A 698 113.52 -59.74 -6.06
CA GLN A 698 113.84 -60.65 -7.16
C GLN A 698 115.36 -60.84 -7.31
N ALA A 699 116.14 -59.75 -7.31
CA ALA A 699 117.60 -59.82 -7.36
C ALA A 699 118.21 -60.58 -6.17
N LEU A 700 117.74 -60.34 -4.95
CA LEU A 700 118.19 -61.06 -3.75
C LEU A 700 117.79 -62.54 -3.79
N THR A 701 116.65 -62.87 -4.40
CA THR A 701 116.20 -64.26 -4.57
C THR A 701 117.09 -64.98 -5.58
N GLU A 702 117.42 -64.34 -6.70
CA GLU A 702 118.34 -64.89 -7.72
C GLU A 702 119.77 -65.06 -7.16
N GLU A 703 120.27 -64.13 -6.34
CA GLU A 703 121.55 -64.28 -5.63
C GLU A 703 121.54 -65.45 -4.64
N ALA A 704 120.43 -65.66 -3.94
CA ALA A 704 120.28 -66.74 -2.97
C ALA A 704 120.18 -68.13 -3.64
N GLU A 705 119.58 -68.21 -4.83
CA GLU A 705 119.45 -69.45 -5.59
C GLU A 705 120.75 -69.88 -6.30
N ASN A 706 121.72 -68.97 -6.49
CA ASN A 706 122.95 -69.27 -7.22
C ASN A 706 123.92 -70.14 -6.38
N PRO A 707 124.11 -71.43 -6.71
CA PRO A 707 124.86 -72.39 -5.88
C PRO A 707 126.37 -72.09 -5.79
N LYS A 708 126.88 -71.15 -6.59
CA LYS A 708 128.29 -70.71 -6.57
C LYS A 708 128.56 -69.55 -5.59
N SER A 709 127.55 -69.00 -4.92
CA SER A 709 127.74 -67.89 -3.98
C SER A 709 128.41 -68.37 -2.69
N SER A 710 129.60 -67.84 -2.39
CA SER A 710 130.41 -68.21 -1.21
C SER A 710 129.75 -67.87 0.13
N LEU A 711 128.66 -67.09 0.14
CA LEU A 711 127.90 -66.73 1.34
C LEU A 711 126.95 -67.83 1.82
N ARG A 712 126.83 -68.96 1.11
CA ARG A 712 125.94 -70.07 1.51
C ARG A 712 126.53 -70.98 2.61
N TRP A 713 127.83 -70.87 2.91
CA TRP A 713 128.51 -71.75 3.87
C TRP A 713 128.92 -70.97 5.13
N GLU A 714 128.07 -70.96 6.15
CA GLU A 714 128.47 -70.60 7.51
C GLU A 714 128.84 -71.87 8.30
N LYS A 715 130.01 -71.83 8.96
CA LYS A 715 130.44 -72.89 9.88
C LYS A 715 129.52 -72.89 11.10
N VAL A 716 128.71 -73.94 11.25
CA VAL A 716 127.87 -74.14 12.42
C VAL A 716 128.74 -74.64 13.58
N ASP A 717 129.15 -73.73 14.46
CA ASP A 717 129.89 -74.06 15.68
C ASP A 717 128.96 -74.65 16.76
N GLY A 718 129.30 -75.84 17.25
CA GLY A 718 128.63 -76.47 18.40
C GLY A 718 128.93 -77.97 18.52
N ARG A 719 129.25 -78.45 19.74
CA ARG A 719 129.37 -79.89 20.02
C ARG A 719 128.00 -80.56 20.01
N ASN A 720 127.92 -81.77 19.47
CA ASN A 720 126.72 -82.60 19.48
C ASN A 720 126.26 -82.84 20.93
N PRO A 721 125.03 -82.41 21.30
CA PRO A 721 124.57 -82.52 22.67
C PRO A 721 124.35 -83.99 23.06
N THR A 722 124.77 -84.33 24.27
CA THR A 722 124.53 -85.65 24.89
C THR A 722 123.04 -85.88 25.14
N ALA A 723 122.60 -87.15 25.24
CA ALA A 723 121.18 -87.48 25.42
C ALA A 723 120.53 -86.76 26.63
N GLU A 724 121.31 -86.51 27.69
CA GLU A 724 120.86 -85.68 28.83
C GLU A 724 120.69 -84.20 28.46
N GLU A 725 121.60 -83.60 27.71
CA GLU A 725 121.47 -82.21 27.26
C GLU A 725 120.28 -82.04 26.31
N LEU A 726 120.04 -83.03 25.46
CA LEU A 726 118.89 -83.10 24.58
C LEU A 726 117.59 -83.20 25.39
N ASN A 727 117.52 -84.08 26.39
CA ASN A 727 116.37 -84.16 27.29
C ASN A 727 116.16 -82.87 28.10
N ARG A 728 117.22 -82.26 28.63
CA ARG A 728 117.12 -80.95 29.32
C ARG A 728 116.65 -79.85 28.38
N LYS A 729 117.01 -79.90 27.09
CA LYS A 729 116.58 -78.95 26.06
C LYS A 729 115.13 -79.21 25.66
N ILE A 730 114.72 -80.47 25.49
CA ILE A 730 113.32 -80.86 25.26
C ILE A 730 112.46 -80.39 26.42
N PHE A 731 112.86 -80.64 27.67
CA PHE A 731 112.10 -80.18 28.85
C PHE A 731 111.99 -78.64 28.90
N ARG A 732 113.08 -77.92 28.60
CA ARG A 732 113.06 -76.46 28.50
C ARG A 732 112.17 -75.95 27.36
N LEU A 733 112.22 -76.58 26.20
CA LEU A 733 111.41 -76.21 25.04
C LEU A 733 109.95 -76.55 25.24
N GLN A 734 109.62 -77.70 25.81
CA GLN A 734 108.26 -78.07 26.20
C GLN A 734 107.71 -77.09 27.23
N ARG A 735 108.49 -76.74 28.27
CA ARG A 735 108.06 -75.72 29.24
C ARG A 735 107.81 -74.38 28.55
N ARG A 736 108.72 -73.95 27.68
CA ARG A 736 108.58 -72.69 26.93
C ARG A 736 107.39 -72.72 25.95
N LEU A 737 107.11 -73.87 25.34
CA LEU A 737 105.99 -74.08 24.43
C LEU A 737 104.66 -74.05 25.20
N ILE A 738 104.59 -74.72 26.34
CA ILE A 738 103.40 -74.69 27.22
C ILE A 738 103.15 -73.26 27.68
N THR A 739 104.16 -72.56 28.22
CA THR A 739 104.01 -71.16 28.64
C THR A 739 103.59 -70.25 27.48
N LYS A 740 104.16 -70.43 26.28
CA LYS A 740 103.74 -69.64 25.11
C LYS A 740 102.35 -70.00 24.61
N SER A 741 101.94 -71.27 24.73
CA SER A 741 100.57 -71.67 24.41
C SER A 741 99.57 -71.11 25.41
N GLU A 742 99.92 -71.06 26.70
CA GLU A 742 99.13 -70.40 27.74
C GLU A 742 99.01 -68.89 27.47
N GLU A 743 100.13 -68.21 27.21
CA GLU A 743 100.12 -66.79 26.84
C GLU A 743 99.29 -66.52 25.56
N CYS A 744 99.38 -67.39 24.54
CA CYS A 744 98.55 -67.26 23.34
C CYS A 744 97.07 -67.45 23.65
N VAL A 745 96.70 -68.43 24.49
CA VAL A 745 95.31 -68.64 24.92
C VAL A 745 94.80 -67.45 25.74
N GLU A 746 95.60 -66.92 26.67
CA GLU A 746 95.27 -65.70 27.42
C GLU A 746 95.06 -64.51 26.47
N LYS A 747 95.94 -64.33 25.48
CA LYS A 747 95.80 -63.27 24.47
C LYS A 747 94.59 -63.46 23.57
N ASP A 748 94.25 -64.70 23.22
CA ASP A 748 93.03 -65.01 22.47
C ASP A 748 91.77 -64.78 23.31
N MET A 749 91.79 -65.09 24.61
CA MET A 749 90.71 -64.74 25.54
C MET A 749 90.55 -63.23 25.69
N GLU A 750 91.65 -62.48 25.87
CA GLU A 750 91.63 -61.01 25.87
C GLU A 750 91.09 -60.46 24.54
N LEU A 751 91.49 -61.02 23.40
CA LEU A 751 90.98 -60.63 22.08
C LEU A 751 89.49 -60.92 21.94
N GLN A 752 89.01 -62.08 22.39
CA GLN A 752 87.59 -62.43 22.37
C GLN A 752 86.77 -61.51 23.29
N GLU A 753 87.27 -61.17 24.48
CA GLU A 753 86.64 -60.19 25.36
C GLU A 753 86.62 -58.80 24.72
N LYS A 754 87.74 -58.35 24.13
CA LYS A 754 87.80 -57.07 23.41
C LYS A 754 86.90 -57.05 22.19
N GLN A 755 86.76 -58.16 21.46
CA GLN A 755 85.83 -58.30 20.34
C GLN A 755 84.38 -58.29 20.80
N ARG A 756 84.04 -59.02 21.88
CA ARG A 756 82.70 -58.95 22.49
C ARG A 756 82.37 -57.53 22.93
N LEU A 757 83.28 -56.89 23.65
CA LEU A 757 83.12 -55.50 24.07
C LEU A 757 82.99 -54.55 22.88
N LEU A 758 83.76 -54.73 21.81
CA LEU A 758 83.61 -53.96 20.58
C LEU A 758 82.26 -54.18 19.95
N THR A 759 81.78 -55.43 19.83
CA THR A 759 80.47 -55.75 19.27
C THR A 759 79.33 -55.15 20.11
N GLU A 760 79.42 -55.25 21.43
CA GLU A 760 78.49 -54.64 22.38
C GLU A 760 78.51 -53.10 22.26
N LEU A 761 79.69 -52.48 22.22
CA LEU A 761 79.84 -51.05 22.01
C LEU A 761 79.33 -50.58 20.65
N THR A 762 79.55 -51.33 19.57
CA THR A 762 78.98 -51.01 18.25
C THR A 762 77.47 -51.15 18.24
N ASN A 763 76.90 -52.15 18.92
CA ASN A 763 75.46 -52.31 19.04
C ASN A 763 74.83 -51.18 19.87
N ILE A 764 75.51 -50.74 20.93
CA ILE A 764 75.13 -49.57 21.71
C ILE A 764 75.23 -48.29 20.85
N LEU A 765 76.34 -48.08 20.13
CA LEU A 765 76.55 -46.92 19.25
C LEU A 765 75.54 -46.87 18.10
N ALA A 766 75.19 -48.00 17.49
CA ALA A 766 74.19 -48.07 16.42
C ALA A 766 72.79 -47.71 16.93
N ARG A 767 72.50 -47.96 18.21
CA ARG A 767 71.27 -47.51 18.87
C ARG A 767 71.35 -46.07 19.38
N GLN A 768 72.55 -45.51 19.53
CA GLN A 768 72.69 -44.14 19.97
C GLN A 768 72.43 -43.19 18.80
N PRO A 769 71.54 -42.22 18.97
CA PRO A 769 71.23 -41.26 17.93
C PRO A 769 72.48 -40.41 17.63
N GLY A 770 72.63 -39.97 16.37
CA GLY A 770 73.86 -39.32 15.89
C GLY A 770 74.26 -38.07 16.70
N PRO A 771 75.51 -37.61 16.60
CA PRO A 771 76.06 -36.53 17.43
C PRO A 771 75.23 -35.23 17.38
N GLU A 772 74.61 -34.91 16.25
CA GLU A 772 73.69 -33.77 16.13
C GLU A 772 72.41 -33.96 16.96
N VAL A 773 71.87 -35.17 17.00
CA VAL A 773 70.70 -35.50 17.82
C VAL A 773 71.07 -35.49 19.29
N VAL A 774 72.23 -36.02 19.67
CA VAL A 774 72.74 -35.96 21.06
C VAL A 774 72.99 -34.51 21.49
N GLN A 775 73.52 -33.65 20.61
CA GLN A 775 73.66 -32.23 20.91
C GLN A 775 72.31 -31.55 21.09
N ARG A 776 71.34 -31.79 20.20
CA ARG A 776 69.97 -31.28 20.35
C ARG A 776 69.29 -31.82 21.61
N LEU A 777 69.46 -33.09 21.92
CA LEU A 777 68.89 -33.73 23.10
C LEU A 777 69.52 -33.19 24.38
N ASN A 778 70.84 -32.95 24.39
CA ASN A 778 71.54 -32.29 25.50
C ASN A 778 71.11 -30.83 25.65
N MET A 779 70.90 -30.10 24.54
CA MET A 779 70.35 -28.74 24.59
C MET A 779 68.93 -28.77 25.16
N CYS A 780 68.05 -29.63 24.64
CA CYS A 780 66.71 -29.82 25.16
C CYS A 780 66.70 -30.28 26.62
N GLN A 781 67.61 -31.16 27.05
CA GLN A 781 67.71 -31.60 28.44
C GLN A 781 68.23 -30.49 29.35
N LYS A 782 69.18 -29.67 28.89
CA LYS A 782 69.64 -28.47 29.62
C LYS A 782 68.55 -27.41 29.70
N GLU A 783 67.81 -27.20 28.62
CA GLU A 783 66.65 -26.31 28.60
C GLU A 783 65.55 -26.84 29.52
N LEU A 784 65.25 -28.13 29.47
CA LEU A 784 64.27 -28.78 30.34
C LEU A 784 64.69 -28.74 31.81
N HIS A 785 65.97 -28.95 32.12
CA HIS A 785 66.48 -28.80 33.48
C HIS A 785 66.41 -27.34 33.94
N ARG A 786 66.75 -26.38 33.07
CA ARG A 786 66.60 -24.96 33.38
C ARG A 786 65.14 -24.59 33.60
N THR A 787 64.23 -24.98 32.70
CA THR A 787 62.80 -24.70 32.84
C THR A 787 62.22 -25.41 34.06
N CYS A 788 62.58 -26.67 34.33
CA CYS A 788 62.14 -27.38 35.53
C CYS A 788 62.72 -26.76 36.82
N SER A 789 63.95 -26.25 36.80
CA SER A 789 64.53 -25.51 37.93
C SER A 789 63.83 -24.17 38.14
N VAL A 790 63.57 -23.42 37.07
CA VAL A 790 62.78 -22.18 37.11
C VAL A 790 61.37 -22.46 37.58
N MET A 791 60.75 -23.56 37.13
CA MET A 791 59.39 -23.94 37.53
C MET A 791 59.35 -24.39 38.99
N LYS A 792 60.36 -25.10 39.50
CA LYS A 792 60.51 -25.39 40.93
C LYS A 792 60.70 -24.12 41.75
N GLN A 793 61.53 -23.19 41.27
CA GLN A 793 61.70 -21.89 41.91
C GLN A 793 60.38 -21.12 41.93
N LYS A 794 59.67 -21.04 40.81
CA LYS A 794 58.36 -20.38 40.71
C LYS A 794 57.31 -21.06 41.57
N ALA A 795 57.27 -22.39 41.61
CA ALA A 795 56.37 -23.13 42.51
C ALA A 795 56.70 -22.87 43.98
N SER A 796 57.98 -22.77 44.35
CA SER A 796 58.39 -22.39 45.70
C SER A 796 58.06 -20.93 46.03
N GLU A 797 58.24 -20.00 45.09
CA GLU A 797 57.81 -18.60 45.23
C GLU A 797 56.30 -18.52 45.40
N LEU A 798 55.52 -19.26 44.60
CA LEU A 798 54.07 -19.30 44.67
C LEU A 798 53.60 -19.88 46.02
N ASN A 799 54.25 -20.95 46.49
CA ASN A 799 53.96 -21.52 47.80
C ASN A 799 54.29 -20.54 48.94
N MET A 800 55.45 -19.87 48.89
CA MET A 800 55.83 -18.83 49.87
C MET A 800 54.87 -17.64 49.85
N THR A 801 54.41 -17.20 48.67
CA THR A 801 53.39 -16.15 48.58
C THR A 801 52.04 -16.62 49.11
N GLY A 802 51.69 -17.89 48.90
CA GLY A 802 50.48 -18.50 49.44
C GLY A 802 50.50 -18.59 50.96
N THR A 803 51.63 -19.00 51.54
CA THR A 803 51.81 -19.02 53.01
C THR A 803 51.79 -17.62 53.59
N HIS A 804 52.50 -16.65 52.99
CA HIS A 804 52.43 -15.26 53.44
C HIS A 804 51.03 -14.65 53.34
N PHE A 805 50.27 -14.97 52.28
CA PHE A 805 48.89 -14.52 52.16
C PHE A 805 48.01 -15.14 53.25
N ALA A 806 48.20 -16.42 53.57
CA ALA A 806 47.49 -17.10 54.65
C ALA A 806 47.83 -16.51 56.04
N GLU A 807 49.11 -16.21 56.30
CA GLU A 807 49.58 -15.53 57.52
C GLU A 807 48.97 -14.13 57.65
N LEU A 808 49.04 -13.31 56.59
CA LEU A 808 48.44 -11.96 56.57
C LEU A 808 46.93 -12.01 56.74
N LYS A 809 46.25 -13.00 56.16
CA LYS A 809 44.81 -13.20 56.35
C LYS A 809 44.50 -13.57 57.81
N TYR A 810 45.30 -14.44 58.42
CA TYR A 810 45.17 -14.80 59.83
C TYR A 810 45.43 -13.61 60.75
N GLU A 811 46.48 -12.81 60.50
CA GLU A 811 46.76 -11.59 61.25
C GLU A 811 45.64 -10.55 61.11
N ALA A 812 45.12 -10.35 59.89
CA ALA A 812 43.99 -9.45 59.66
C ALA A 812 42.74 -9.90 60.41
N GLU A 813 42.45 -11.20 60.47
CA GLU A 813 41.35 -11.74 61.28
C GLU A 813 41.61 -11.60 62.79
N ARG A 814 42.84 -11.84 63.25
CA ARG A 814 43.23 -11.67 64.66
C ARG A 814 43.07 -10.21 65.10
N LEU A 815 43.59 -9.27 64.30
CA LEU A 815 43.45 -7.83 64.56
C LEU A 815 41.98 -7.39 64.53
N ARG A 816 41.15 -7.92 63.62
CA ARG A 816 39.70 -7.66 63.63
C ARG A 816 39.04 -8.15 64.92
N ARG A 817 39.43 -9.33 65.43
CA ARG A 817 38.92 -9.84 66.71
C ARG A 817 39.38 -8.98 67.88
N GLU A 818 40.65 -8.58 67.93
CA GLU A 818 41.20 -7.69 68.96
C GLU A 818 40.50 -6.31 68.95
N VAL A 819 40.24 -5.74 67.77
CA VAL A 819 39.47 -4.49 67.63
C VAL A 819 38.03 -4.67 68.11
N ASN A 820 37.38 -5.79 67.80
CA ASN A 820 36.03 -6.06 68.28
C ASN A 820 35.97 -6.27 69.80
N ASP A 821 36.94 -6.97 70.38
CA ASP A 821 37.03 -7.19 71.83
C ASP A 821 37.36 -5.89 72.58
N THR A 822 38.26 -5.06 72.06
CA THR A 822 38.53 -3.73 72.63
C THR A 822 37.31 -2.82 72.54
N ARG A 823 36.56 -2.88 71.42
CA ARG A 823 35.28 -2.17 71.28
C ARG A 823 34.25 -2.66 72.28
N ARG A 824 34.14 -3.97 72.51
CA ARG A 824 33.25 -4.57 73.51
C ARG A 824 33.61 -4.13 74.92
N LYS A 825 34.88 -4.23 75.30
CA LYS A 825 35.40 -3.74 76.61
C LYS A 825 35.13 -2.25 76.82
N TYR A 826 35.29 -1.43 75.78
CA TYR A 826 34.97 0.00 75.85
C TYR A 826 33.47 0.24 76.12
N TYR A 827 32.58 -0.49 75.45
CA TYR A 827 31.13 -0.38 75.70
C TYR A 827 30.73 -0.89 77.08
N GLU A 828 31.30 -2.01 77.55
CA GLU A 828 31.07 -2.52 78.91
C GLU A 828 31.54 -1.50 79.97
N MET A 829 32.71 -0.90 79.80
CA MET A 829 33.23 0.14 80.69
C MET A 829 32.38 1.42 80.63
N ARG A 830 31.87 1.80 79.46
CA ARG A 830 30.98 2.95 79.32
C ARG A 830 29.63 2.72 80.00
N MET A 831 29.05 1.53 79.83
CA MET A 831 27.81 1.13 80.51
C MET A 831 27.99 1.11 82.04
N SER A 832 29.11 0.54 82.52
CA SER A 832 29.43 0.53 83.96
C SER A 832 29.65 1.94 84.51
N ASN A 833 30.29 2.83 83.76
CA ASN A 833 30.40 4.24 84.13
C ASN A 833 29.04 4.94 84.11
N ASP A 834 28.20 4.73 83.09
CA ASP A 834 26.86 5.32 83.01
C ASP A 834 25.98 4.85 84.20
N GLU A 835 26.08 3.58 84.60
CA GLU A 835 25.44 3.03 85.79
C GLU A 835 25.98 3.64 87.10
N LEU A 836 27.30 3.80 87.23
CA LEU A 836 27.92 4.50 88.36
C LEU A 836 27.48 5.96 88.43
N THR A 837 27.34 6.64 87.29
CA THR A 837 26.89 8.03 87.22
C THR A 837 25.42 8.14 87.65
N LYS A 838 24.55 7.24 87.17
CA LYS A 838 23.15 7.14 87.62
C LYS A 838 23.03 6.80 89.10
N ALA A 839 23.88 5.92 89.63
CA ALA A 839 23.91 5.59 91.06
C ALA A 839 24.37 6.78 91.92
N MET A 840 25.33 7.57 91.43
CA MET A 840 25.76 8.83 92.07
C MET A 840 24.67 9.91 92.01
N GLU A 841 23.89 10.00 90.93
CA GLU A 841 22.74 10.91 90.82
C GLU A 841 21.58 10.48 91.73
N ALA A 842 21.25 9.19 91.78
CA ALA A 842 20.22 8.66 92.66
C ALA A 842 20.56 8.85 94.15
N SER A 843 21.83 8.65 94.54
CA SER A 843 22.27 8.90 95.91
C SER A 843 22.32 10.38 96.29
N ARG A 844 22.47 11.29 95.32
CA ARG A 844 22.26 12.74 95.55
C ARG A 844 20.79 13.09 95.75
N SER A 845 19.86 12.44 95.02
CA SER A 845 18.43 12.69 95.17
C SER A 845 17.83 12.16 96.48
N ILE A 846 18.47 11.18 97.15
CA ILE A 846 18.02 10.69 98.47
C ILE A 846 18.53 11.58 99.62
N LYS A 847 19.51 12.47 99.36
CA LYS A 847 20.01 13.44 100.35
C LYS A 847 19.38 14.84 100.24
N SER A 848 18.47 15.07 99.29
CA SER A 848 17.54 16.22 99.28
C SER A 848 16.17 15.76 99.71
#